data_AF-A0A660XPZ0-F1
#
_entry.id   AF-A0A660XPZ0-F1
#
_cell.length_a   1.000
_cell.length_b   1.000
_cell.length_c   1.000
_cell.angle_alpha   90.00
_cell.angle_beta   90.00
_cell.angle_gamma   90.00
#
_symmetry.space_group_name_H-M   'P 1'
#
loop_
_entity.id
_entity.type
_entity.pdbx_description
1 polymer ?
#
loop_
_entity_poly.entity_id
_entity_poly.type
_entity_poly.pdbx_seq_one_letter_code
_entity_poly.pdbx_strand_id
1 'polypeptide(L)'
;MKIEEYFISLRRVALIILVFSIVASIFAQQINIYRIEMMPNQPTPYEMRNWKQVTSGYDSLVFDLNLTGQYLPLVWTDGNGVNYPEHNRFGLHSVVGTPHPENAEGINVLAAVVGATLVGIDKSNQNGFNWVLMCEEFFNKRPEENVYLNNFVGNSGNDWWYDTMPNIFFYQLYDLYPGTGDFDYQFTSIADQWLEAVKTMGGSTTPWNLPYMNYRAWHMATMTPNESGVREPEAAGAIAWLLYNAFTKNGDEKYRIGAEWAMEFLDNWTSNPSYELQLPYGVYAAARMNAEMGTAYDIEKLLNWCFTPDENVRNWGVCLGNWGGYDCDGLVGEAKYNGYAFFMNGVEQFGALVPMVRYDDRFARAIGKWALNVANASRLFYTNYLPDSLQDSEEWAHQHDPNSYIAYEALREYALNSGVSPFATGDNWGATNLSLYGASHVGIFGGIIDTTNIEGILKLDVLKTDYFHDDAYPTFLYYNPHDEGENIAIEVGADNYDLYDAVSNEIVKTNASGIDSFFIVSDAAMLIVLIPPGSGINYNLDKAMIGNVVIDYLSGQSVENYPPRIKSLAADTTTVCFGDSTKLFCTAEDKDDDELSYEWRSSGGIITGIGANVIWKAPNSEGNYTITCITDDGNDGKDSAEVSIEVFESINHVPVITKIAATPGVINLGGTTEIICTANDPDGDTLSYNWTASYGTLSSNDSIANWIAPEIEGYYYIICEISDGHGGEDIDSVGIVVRDTSNNSVGYPIAYYLF
;
A
#
# COMPACT_ATOMS: atom_id res chain seq x y z
N MET A 1 -52.50 25.41 -51.85
CA MET A 1 -52.69 25.48 -50.39
C MET A 1 -52.38 24.18 -49.65
N LYS A 2 -52.82 22.98 -50.09
CA LYS A 2 -52.55 21.73 -49.33
C LYS A 2 -51.19 21.04 -49.55
N ILE A 3 -50.37 21.48 -50.53
CA ILE A 3 -49.06 20.84 -50.82
C ILE A 3 -47.91 21.58 -50.12
N GLU A 4 -47.98 22.91 -49.99
CA GLU A 4 -46.93 23.68 -49.27
C GLU A 4 -46.91 23.40 -47.77
N GLU A 5 -48.07 23.19 -47.12
CA GLU A 5 -48.13 22.82 -45.70
C GLU A 5 -47.49 21.44 -45.43
N TYR A 6 -47.58 20.51 -46.38
CA TYR A 6 -46.97 19.18 -46.26
C TYR A 6 -45.45 19.23 -46.35
N PHE A 7 -44.89 20.07 -47.24
CA PHE A 7 -43.45 20.26 -47.35
C PHE A 7 -42.85 21.07 -46.20
N ILE A 8 -43.59 22.00 -45.60
CA ILE A 8 -43.18 22.72 -44.38
C ILE A 8 -43.20 21.78 -43.17
N SER A 9 -44.18 20.88 -43.08
CA SER A 9 -44.26 19.83 -42.04
C SER A 9 -43.09 18.83 -42.15
N LEU A 10 -42.79 18.32 -43.35
CA LEU A 10 -41.65 17.42 -43.55
C LEU A 10 -40.30 18.10 -43.30
N ARG A 11 -40.15 19.38 -43.63
CA ARG A 11 -38.93 20.14 -43.28
C ARG A 11 -38.81 20.37 -41.78
N ARG A 12 -39.90 20.61 -41.05
CA ARG A 12 -39.87 20.74 -39.58
C ARG A 12 -39.60 19.40 -38.89
N VAL A 13 -40.16 18.29 -39.38
CA VAL A 13 -39.87 16.95 -38.85
C VAL A 13 -38.43 16.54 -39.17
N ALA A 14 -37.94 16.83 -40.39
CA ALA A 14 -36.54 16.60 -40.74
C ALA A 14 -35.59 17.52 -39.97
N LEU A 15 -35.95 18.78 -39.68
CA LEU A 15 -35.14 19.66 -38.82
C LEU A 15 -35.18 19.23 -37.36
N ILE A 16 -36.32 18.72 -36.85
CA ILE A 16 -36.43 18.20 -35.48
C ILE A 16 -35.65 16.89 -35.33
N ILE A 17 -35.66 16.02 -36.35
CA ILE A 17 -34.82 14.80 -36.37
C ILE A 17 -33.34 15.19 -36.54
N LEU A 18 -33.00 16.19 -37.37
CA LEU A 18 -31.62 16.66 -37.50
C LEU A 18 -31.12 17.40 -36.25
N VAL A 19 -32.00 18.08 -35.50
CA VAL A 19 -31.67 18.74 -34.22
C VAL A 19 -31.62 17.72 -33.07
N PHE A 20 -32.40 16.64 -33.10
CA PHE A 20 -32.25 15.51 -32.17
C PHE A 20 -31.09 14.56 -32.53
N SER A 21 -30.58 14.61 -33.77
CA SER A 21 -29.41 13.84 -34.21
C SER A 21 -28.09 14.63 -34.19
N ILE A 22 -28.09 15.88 -33.72
CA ILE A 22 -26.88 16.72 -33.54
C ILE A 22 -26.62 17.07 -32.06
N VAL A 23 -27.29 16.40 -31.12
CA VAL A 23 -26.81 16.28 -29.74
C VAL A 23 -26.35 14.84 -29.50
N ALA A 24 -25.47 14.36 -30.38
CA ALA A 24 -24.47 13.42 -29.92
C ALA A 24 -23.41 14.30 -29.25
N SER A 25 -23.68 14.71 -28.00
CA SER A 25 -22.62 15.16 -27.13
C SER A 25 -21.57 14.06 -27.16
N ILE A 26 -20.34 14.42 -27.51
CA ILE A 26 -19.20 13.51 -27.46
C ILE A 26 -18.94 13.32 -25.96
N PHE A 27 -19.76 12.49 -25.30
CA PHE A 27 -19.46 12.06 -23.95
C PHE A 27 -18.16 11.28 -24.02
N ALA A 28 -17.22 11.53 -23.09
CA ALA A 28 -16.07 10.67 -22.92
C ALA A 28 -16.58 9.22 -22.78
N GLN A 29 -15.97 8.29 -23.51
CA GLN A 29 -16.46 6.91 -23.57
C GLN A 29 -16.28 6.25 -22.21
N GLN A 30 -17.39 6.08 -21.48
CA GLN A 30 -17.42 5.31 -20.24
C GLN A 30 -17.13 3.83 -20.55
N ILE A 31 -16.27 3.21 -19.75
CA ILE A 31 -15.86 1.80 -19.87
C ILE A 31 -16.71 0.96 -18.93
N ASN A 32 -17.31 -0.10 -19.48
CA ASN A 32 -18.11 -1.05 -18.72
C ASN A 32 -17.21 -2.11 -18.08
N ILE A 33 -17.53 -2.50 -16.85
CA ILE A 33 -16.93 -3.66 -16.20
C ILE A 33 -17.93 -4.81 -16.26
N TYR A 34 -17.53 -5.92 -16.90
CA TYR A 34 -18.44 -7.01 -17.26
C TYR A 34 -19.31 -7.47 -16.09
N ARG A 35 -18.70 -7.69 -14.91
CA ARG A 35 -19.40 -8.15 -13.72
C ARG A 35 -20.38 -7.12 -13.15
N ILE A 36 -20.04 -5.82 -13.24
CA ILE A 36 -20.91 -4.72 -12.78
C ILE A 36 -22.14 -4.60 -13.68
N GLU A 37 -21.99 -4.82 -14.99
CA GLU A 37 -23.12 -4.78 -15.93
C GLU A 37 -24.17 -5.87 -15.66
N MET A 38 -23.81 -6.92 -14.93
CA MET A 38 -24.76 -7.95 -14.50
C MET A 38 -25.63 -7.53 -13.31
N MET A 39 -25.26 -6.47 -12.60
CA MET A 39 -26.01 -5.92 -11.46
C MET A 39 -27.20 -5.09 -11.96
N PRO A 40 -28.28 -4.97 -11.17
CA PRO A 40 -29.32 -4.00 -11.49
C PRO A 40 -28.78 -2.58 -11.42
N ASN A 41 -29.35 -1.67 -12.22
CA ASN A 41 -29.01 -0.25 -12.12
C ASN A 41 -29.43 0.31 -10.76
N GLN A 42 -30.64 -0.05 -10.30
CA GLN A 42 -31.16 0.30 -8.98
C GLN A 42 -31.40 -0.99 -8.16
N PRO A 43 -30.82 -1.12 -6.95
CA PRO A 43 -31.02 -2.30 -6.12
C PRO A 43 -32.43 -2.33 -5.49
N THR A 44 -32.99 -3.52 -5.29
CA THR A 44 -34.33 -3.73 -4.75
C THR A 44 -34.41 -4.78 -3.62
N PRO A 45 -35.11 -4.51 -2.51
CA PRO A 45 -35.59 -3.19 -2.09
C PRO A 45 -34.40 -2.25 -1.81
N TYR A 46 -34.61 -0.96 -2.11
CA TYR A 46 -33.67 0.09 -1.73
C TYR A 46 -33.95 0.54 -0.29
N GLU A 47 -32.91 0.55 0.53
CA GLU A 47 -32.94 1.05 1.91
C GLU A 47 -31.52 1.43 2.32
N MET A 48 -31.12 2.66 2.01
CA MET A 48 -29.78 3.14 2.34
C MET A 48 -29.67 3.49 3.82
N ARG A 49 -28.67 2.92 4.49
CA ARG A 49 -28.35 3.31 5.86
C ARG A 49 -27.68 4.69 5.86
N ASN A 50 -27.91 5.46 6.92
CA ASN A 50 -27.05 6.59 7.23
C ASN A 50 -25.71 6.07 7.74
N TRP A 51 -24.78 5.75 6.84
CA TRP A 51 -23.50 5.13 7.17
C TRP A 51 -22.68 5.99 8.13
N LYS A 52 -22.73 7.32 8.02
CA LYS A 52 -22.08 8.23 8.96
C LYS A 52 -22.59 8.06 10.39
N GLN A 53 -23.91 7.93 10.55
CA GLN A 53 -24.53 7.64 11.85
C GLN A 53 -24.15 6.25 12.36
N VAL A 54 -24.09 5.24 11.47
CA VAL A 54 -23.64 3.88 11.83
C VAL A 54 -22.22 3.94 12.38
N THR A 55 -21.30 4.63 11.72
CA THR A 55 -19.91 4.79 12.19
C THR A 55 -19.84 5.50 13.54
N SER A 56 -20.54 6.62 13.71
CA SER A 56 -20.54 7.32 15.01
C SER A 56 -21.15 6.49 16.14
N GLY A 57 -22.17 5.68 15.83
CA GLY A 57 -22.78 4.74 16.76
C GLY A 57 -21.86 3.58 17.12
N TYR A 58 -21.17 3.01 16.12
CA TYR A 58 -20.16 1.97 16.30
C TYR A 58 -19.04 2.45 17.22
N ASP A 59 -18.45 3.61 16.91
CA ASP A 59 -17.39 4.22 17.72
C ASP A 59 -17.85 4.45 19.17
N SER A 60 -19.04 5.01 19.36
CA SER A 60 -19.61 5.26 20.70
C SER A 60 -19.83 3.98 21.51
N LEU A 61 -20.21 2.88 20.85
CA LEU A 61 -20.44 1.58 21.49
C LEU A 61 -19.11 0.87 21.78
N VAL A 62 -18.19 0.86 20.81
CA VAL A 62 -16.96 0.07 20.88
C VAL A 62 -15.92 0.71 21.78
N PHE A 63 -15.79 2.04 21.78
CA PHE A 63 -14.78 2.77 22.57
C PHE A 63 -15.26 3.20 23.97
N ASP A 64 -16.39 2.68 24.46
CA ASP A 64 -16.85 2.93 25.83
C ASP A 64 -16.34 1.87 26.82
N LEU A 65 -15.30 2.24 27.56
CA LEU A 65 -14.68 1.43 28.64
C LEU A 65 -15.61 1.17 29.84
N ASN A 66 -16.72 1.90 29.98
CA ASN A 66 -17.63 1.80 31.13
C ASN A 66 -18.83 0.91 30.87
N LEU A 67 -18.98 0.36 29.66
CA LEU A 67 -20.08 -0.53 29.35
C LEU A 67 -20.01 -1.80 30.21
N THR A 68 -21.18 -2.28 30.62
CA THR A 68 -21.33 -3.49 31.40
C THR A 68 -22.39 -4.38 30.76
N GLY A 69 -22.22 -5.69 30.86
CA GLY A 69 -23.09 -6.65 30.20
C GLY A 69 -22.32 -7.88 29.77
N GLN A 70 -23.00 -8.82 29.12
CA GLN A 70 -22.36 -9.99 28.57
C GLN A 70 -21.39 -9.55 27.45
N TYR A 71 -20.11 -9.92 27.57
CA TYR A 71 -19.04 -9.59 26.62
C TYR A 71 -18.63 -8.11 26.50
N LEU A 72 -19.13 -7.24 27.38
CA LEU A 72 -18.78 -5.81 27.43
C LEU A 72 -17.83 -5.49 28.59
N PRO A 73 -16.96 -4.47 28.46
CA PRO A 73 -16.74 -3.60 27.28
C PRO A 73 -16.03 -4.33 26.13
N LEU A 74 -16.07 -3.74 24.93
CA LEU A 74 -15.44 -4.30 23.71
C LEU A 74 -14.03 -3.75 23.44
N VAL A 75 -13.65 -2.71 24.17
CA VAL A 75 -12.31 -2.11 24.19
C VAL A 75 -11.68 -2.35 25.56
N TRP A 76 -10.36 -2.48 25.57
CA TRP A 76 -9.56 -2.47 26.79
C TRP A 76 -8.30 -1.64 26.59
N THR A 77 -7.68 -1.22 27.69
CA THR A 77 -6.40 -0.52 27.70
C THR A 77 -5.56 -0.98 28.89
N ASP A 78 -4.25 -1.09 28.70
CA ASP A 78 -3.28 -1.41 29.75
C ASP A 78 -1.95 -0.66 29.52
N GLY A 79 -1.05 -0.74 30.52
CA GLY A 79 0.30 -0.15 30.46
C GLY A 79 1.38 -1.17 30.09
N ASN A 80 1.04 -2.24 29.35
CA ASN A 80 1.94 -3.36 29.05
C ASN A 80 2.47 -3.32 27.60
N GLY A 81 2.73 -2.12 27.07
CA GLY A 81 3.33 -1.95 25.74
C GLY A 81 4.67 -2.68 25.61
N VAL A 82 4.85 -3.39 24.50
CA VAL A 82 6.07 -4.16 24.17
C VAL A 82 6.94 -3.35 23.22
N ASN A 83 6.36 -2.79 22.16
CA ASN A 83 7.11 -1.99 21.18
C ASN A 83 7.26 -0.55 21.66
N TYR A 84 6.27 -0.04 22.41
CA TYR A 84 6.25 1.32 22.93
C TYR A 84 5.86 1.34 24.43
N PRO A 85 6.78 1.01 25.35
CA PRO A 85 6.51 0.91 26.78
C PRO A 85 6.27 2.27 27.47
N GLU A 86 6.48 3.37 26.77
CA GLU A 86 6.42 4.74 27.28
C GLU A 86 4.98 5.23 27.50
N HIS A 87 4.01 4.59 26.84
CA HIS A 87 2.59 4.90 26.92
C HIS A 87 1.74 3.63 26.95
N ASN A 88 0.44 3.81 27.20
CA ASN A 88 -0.50 2.70 27.19
C ASN A 88 -0.62 2.09 25.79
N ARG A 89 -1.15 0.87 25.74
CA ARG A 89 -1.73 0.28 24.54
C ARG A 89 -3.21 0.02 24.75
N PHE A 90 -3.88 -0.32 23.67
CA PHE A 90 -5.29 -0.73 23.69
C PHE A 90 -5.55 -1.85 22.69
N GLY A 91 -6.68 -2.51 22.87
CA GLY A 91 -7.16 -3.51 21.94
C GLY A 91 -8.67 -3.49 21.86
N LEU A 92 -9.16 -3.98 20.72
CA LEU A 92 -10.56 -4.29 20.50
C LEU A 92 -10.71 -5.81 20.46
N HIS A 93 -11.82 -6.32 20.98
CA HIS A 93 -12.20 -7.71 20.72
C HIS A 93 -12.34 -7.91 19.20
N SER A 94 -11.87 -9.03 18.64
CA SER A 94 -12.09 -9.34 17.21
C SER A 94 -13.56 -9.59 16.90
N VAL A 95 -14.23 -10.34 17.78
CA VAL A 95 -15.66 -10.64 17.72
C VAL A 95 -16.27 -10.47 19.10
N VAL A 96 -17.55 -10.14 19.14
CA VAL A 96 -18.30 -10.07 20.40
C VAL A 96 -18.32 -11.45 21.05
N GLY A 97 -17.79 -11.54 22.27
CA GLY A 97 -17.64 -12.81 22.99
C GLY A 97 -16.48 -13.68 22.50
N THR A 98 -15.40 -13.06 22.00
CA THR A 98 -14.11 -13.72 21.77
C THR A 98 -13.60 -14.46 23.02
N PRO A 99 -13.00 -15.66 22.89
CA PRO A 99 -12.37 -16.36 24.01
C PRO A 99 -11.06 -15.72 24.47
N HIS A 100 -10.47 -14.84 23.65
CA HIS A 100 -9.18 -14.18 23.88
C HIS A 100 -9.29 -12.66 23.71
N PRO A 101 -10.01 -11.97 24.62
CA PRO A 101 -10.25 -10.52 24.52
C PRO A 101 -8.97 -9.68 24.48
N GLU A 102 -7.89 -10.16 25.08
CA GLU A 102 -6.56 -9.53 25.09
C GLU A 102 -5.79 -9.65 23.76
N ASN A 103 -6.23 -10.52 22.85
CA ASN A 103 -5.61 -10.66 21.53
C ASN A 103 -6.17 -9.60 20.58
N ALA A 104 -5.53 -8.44 20.53
CA ALA A 104 -5.88 -7.39 19.59
C ALA A 104 -5.26 -7.64 18.21
N GLU A 105 -5.96 -7.17 17.19
CA GLU A 105 -5.56 -7.27 15.80
C GLU A 105 -5.36 -5.88 15.19
N GLY A 106 -4.22 -5.67 14.54
CA GLY A 106 -3.82 -4.39 13.97
C GLY A 106 -4.80 -3.94 12.90
N ILE A 107 -5.26 -4.86 12.04
CA ILE A 107 -6.25 -4.58 11.01
C ILE A 107 -7.59 -4.09 11.58
N ASN A 108 -8.03 -4.66 12.70
CA ASN A 108 -9.25 -4.23 13.39
C ASN A 108 -9.04 -2.86 14.06
N VAL A 109 -7.96 -2.71 14.83
CA VAL A 109 -7.71 -1.52 15.63
C VAL A 109 -7.42 -0.28 14.77
N LEU A 110 -6.53 -0.40 13.78
CA LEU A 110 -6.18 0.71 12.89
C LEU A 110 -7.40 1.17 12.10
N ALA A 111 -8.17 0.23 11.52
CA ALA A 111 -9.36 0.55 10.76
C ALA A 111 -10.44 1.24 11.61
N ALA A 112 -10.63 0.84 12.87
CA ALA A 112 -11.58 1.49 13.77
C ALA A 112 -11.21 2.96 14.04
N VAL A 113 -9.92 3.25 14.21
CA VAL A 113 -9.41 4.60 14.43
C VAL A 113 -9.53 5.43 13.16
N VAL A 114 -9.05 4.92 12.02
CA VAL A 114 -9.18 5.58 10.71
C VAL A 114 -10.66 5.87 10.42
N GLY A 115 -11.53 4.87 10.53
CA GLY A 115 -12.95 4.98 10.23
C GLY A 115 -13.68 6.02 11.07
N ALA A 116 -13.41 6.08 12.38
CA ALA A 116 -13.98 7.11 13.24
C ALA A 116 -13.52 8.52 12.84
N THR A 117 -12.24 8.67 12.47
CA THR A 117 -11.69 9.95 12.02
C THR A 117 -12.30 10.41 10.70
N LEU A 118 -12.58 9.50 9.76
CA LEU A 118 -13.24 9.82 8.48
C LEU A 118 -14.61 10.49 8.70
N VAL A 119 -15.34 10.17 9.77
CA VAL A 119 -16.62 10.82 10.10
C VAL A 119 -16.50 12.06 11.01
N GLY A 120 -15.27 12.46 11.35
CA GLY A 120 -14.96 13.68 12.10
C GLY A 120 -14.76 13.48 13.61
N ILE A 121 -14.55 12.24 14.08
CA ILE A 121 -14.24 11.97 15.49
C ILE A 121 -12.74 12.11 15.71
N ASP A 122 -12.33 13.01 16.62
CA ASP A 122 -10.91 13.19 16.94
C ASP A 122 -10.40 12.07 17.87
N LYS A 123 -9.79 11.04 17.29
CA LYS A 123 -9.24 9.90 18.01
C LYS A 123 -7.92 10.20 18.73
N SER A 124 -7.29 11.34 18.46
CA SER A 124 -6.10 11.78 19.20
C SER A 124 -6.45 12.31 20.60
N ASN A 125 -7.72 12.61 20.83
CA ASN A 125 -8.21 13.14 22.10
C ASN A 125 -9.68 12.78 22.34
N GLN A 126 -10.01 11.49 22.32
CA GLN A 126 -11.35 11.01 22.63
C GLN A 126 -11.41 10.45 24.04
N ASN A 127 -12.29 11.01 24.87
CA ASN A 127 -12.52 10.57 26.26
C ASN A 127 -11.26 10.56 27.13
N GLY A 128 -10.28 11.43 26.85
CA GLY A 128 -9.02 11.52 27.58
C GLY A 128 -7.95 10.53 27.12
N PHE A 129 -8.18 9.81 26.02
CA PHE A 129 -7.22 8.89 25.41
C PHE A 129 -6.76 9.40 24.05
N ASN A 130 -5.49 9.16 23.76
CA ASN A 130 -4.93 9.32 22.42
C ASN A 130 -4.87 7.93 21.77
N TRP A 131 -5.97 7.49 21.15
CA TRP A 131 -6.06 6.18 20.51
C TRP A 131 -5.12 6.07 19.32
N VAL A 132 -4.88 7.18 18.61
CA VAL A 132 -3.95 7.27 17.47
C VAL A 132 -2.53 6.91 17.92
N LEU A 133 -2.02 7.54 18.98
CA LEU A 133 -0.68 7.25 19.50
C LEU A 133 -0.53 5.80 19.93
N MET A 134 -1.56 5.22 20.54
CA MET A 134 -1.49 3.83 21.01
C MET A 134 -1.47 2.81 19.86
N CYS A 135 -1.79 3.20 18.61
CA CYS A 135 -1.68 2.33 17.44
C CYS A 135 -0.22 1.96 17.10
N GLU A 136 0.75 2.74 17.55
CA GLU A 136 2.18 2.45 17.35
C GLU A 136 2.60 1.08 17.86
N GLU A 137 1.88 0.54 18.84
CA GLU A 137 2.16 -0.77 19.41
C GLU A 137 2.08 -1.91 18.36
N PHE A 138 1.42 -1.73 17.21
CA PHE A 138 1.41 -2.70 16.12
C PHE A 138 2.64 -2.61 15.20
N PHE A 139 3.45 -1.55 15.30
CA PHE A 139 4.73 -1.45 14.61
C PHE A 139 5.76 -2.33 15.31
N ASN A 140 6.17 -3.41 14.66
CA ASN A 140 7.05 -4.41 15.26
C ASN A 140 8.52 -3.95 15.15
N LYS A 141 8.99 -3.21 16.17
CA LYS A 141 10.33 -2.57 16.28
C LYS A 141 11.53 -3.53 16.39
N ARG A 142 11.32 -4.83 16.21
CA ARG A 142 12.43 -5.80 16.27
C ARG A 142 13.20 -5.68 14.95
N PRO A 143 14.55 -5.60 14.96
CA PRO A 143 15.35 -5.09 13.85
C PRO A 143 15.10 -5.74 12.49
N GLU A 144 14.54 -6.95 12.48
CA GLU A 144 14.32 -7.72 11.28
C GLU A 144 12.91 -7.55 10.66
N GLU A 145 11.91 -7.01 11.39
CA GLU A 145 10.54 -6.82 10.85
C GLU A 145 10.30 -5.41 10.32
N ASN A 146 10.43 -4.38 11.18
CA ASN A 146 10.30 -2.93 10.83
C ASN A 146 9.05 -2.54 10.03
N VAL A 147 7.95 -3.26 10.25
CA VAL A 147 6.64 -3.03 9.63
C VAL A 147 5.51 -3.17 10.65
N TYR A 148 4.33 -2.68 10.30
CA TYR A 148 3.10 -3.04 11.01
C TYR A 148 2.74 -4.48 10.70
N LEU A 149 2.40 -5.25 11.74
CA LEU A 149 1.88 -6.62 11.62
C LEU A 149 0.57 -6.72 12.39
N ASN A 150 -0.15 -7.83 12.19
CA ASN A 150 -1.48 -7.97 12.80
C ASN A 150 -1.46 -8.09 14.33
N ASN A 151 -0.33 -8.38 14.97
CA ASN A 151 -0.23 -8.49 16.43
C ASN A 151 0.90 -7.62 16.98
N PHE A 152 0.79 -7.22 18.26
CA PHE A 152 1.82 -6.46 18.97
C PHE A 152 3.19 -7.15 18.92
N VAL A 153 3.21 -8.49 18.95
CA VAL A 153 4.43 -9.30 18.80
C VAL A 153 4.22 -10.29 17.67
N GLY A 154 4.23 -9.79 16.42
CA GLY A 154 4.06 -10.58 15.20
C GLY A 154 5.39 -11.02 14.57
N ASN A 155 5.31 -11.85 13.53
CA ASN A 155 6.40 -12.09 12.58
C ASN A 155 5.83 -12.18 11.17
N SER A 156 6.56 -11.66 10.18
CA SER A 156 6.15 -11.71 8.76
C SER A 156 6.43 -13.05 8.10
N GLY A 157 5.88 -13.24 6.90
CA GLY A 157 6.15 -14.39 6.03
C GLY A 157 5.14 -15.52 6.15
N ASN A 158 3.97 -15.27 6.73
CA ASN A 158 2.90 -16.27 6.84
C ASN A 158 1.87 -16.14 5.71
N ASP A 159 1.41 -14.92 5.46
CA ASP A 159 0.35 -14.60 4.51
C ASP A 159 0.50 -13.13 4.11
N TRP A 160 0.59 -12.86 2.80
CA TRP A 160 0.74 -11.51 2.30
C TRP A 160 -0.37 -10.56 2.77
N TRP A 161 -1.58 -11.07 2.94
CA TRP A 161 -2.71 -10.32 3.48
C TRP A 161 -2.35 -9.65 4.82
N TYR A 162 -1.91 -10.45 5.80
CA TYR A 162 -1.59 -9.97 7.15
C TYR A 162 -0.25 -9.23 7.24
N ASP A 163 0.63 -9.42 6.26
CA ASP A 163 1.91 -8.73 6.19
C ASP A 163 1.74 -7.33 5.56
N THR A 164 0.83 -7.13 4.60
CA THR A 164 0.70 -5.86 3.85
C THR A 164 -0.40 -4.93 4.40
N MET A 165 -1.56 -5.45 4.76
CA MET A 165 -2.71 -4.61 5.08
C MET A 165 -2.59 -3.75 6.35
N PRO A 166 -2.00 -4.23 7.46
CA PRO A 166 -1.72 -3.36 8.59
C PRO A 166 -0.90 -2.13 8.21
N ASN A 167 0.00 -2.26 7.23
CA ASN A 167 0.81 -1.14 6.73
C ASN A 167 -0.01 -0.17 5.89
N ILE A 168 -0.93 -0.65 5.05
CA ILE A 168 -1.88 0.21 4.33
C ILE A 168 -2.70 1.02 5.34
N PHE A 169 -3.32 0.39 6.33
CA PHE A 169 -4.14 1.09 7.31
C PHE A 169 -3.33 2.05 8.18
N PHE A 170 -2.06 1.71 8.48
CA PHE A 170 -1.16 2.66 9.10
C PHE A 170 -0.89 3.88 8.21
N TYR A 171 -0.63 3.70 6.90
CA TYR A 171 -0.45 4.84 5.98
C TYR A 171 -1.68 5.73 5.91
N GLN A 172 -2.89 5.16 5.94
CA GLN A 172 -4.14 5.91 6.05
C GLN A 172 -4.21 6.71 7.36
N LEU A 173 -3.84 6.07 8.48
CA LEU A 173 -3.79 6.73 9.78
C LEU A 173 -2.74 7.85 9.82
N TYR A 174 -1.59 7.65 9.19
CA TYR A 174 -0.49 8.61 9.07
C TYR A 174 -0.93 9.86 8.31
N ASP A 175 -1.64 9.70 7.17
CA ASP A 175 -2.17 10.81 6.38
C ASP A 175 -3.14 11.68 7.22
N LEU A 176 -3.96 11.05 8.04
CA LEU A 176 -4.93 11.71 8.92
C LEU A 176 -4.29 12.36 10.16
N TYR A 177 -3.18 11.80 10.68
CA TYR A 177 -2.53 12.24 11.91
C TYR A 177 -0.99 12.28 11.81
N PRO A 178 -0.43 13.06 10.87
CA PRO A 178 1.02 13.16 10.72
C PRO A 178 1.67 13.75 11.98
N GLY A 179 2.88 13.31 12.30
CA GLY A 179 3.63 13.78 13.47
C GLY A 179 3.14 13.26 14.83
N THR A 180 2.26 12.25 14.85
CA THR A 180 1.90 11.56 16.10
C THR A 180 3.01 10.60 16.52
N GLY A 181 3.56 10.78 17.72
CA GLY A 181 4.58 9.86 18.25
C GLY A 181 5.81 9.75 17.32
N ASP A 182 6.10 8.52 16.93
CA ASP A 182 7.14 7.99 16.06
C ASP A 182 6.66 7.68 14.63
N PHE A 183 5.44 8.11 14.28
CA PHE A 183 4.82 7.87 12.97
C PHE A 183 5.72 8.25 11.77
N ASP A 184 6.46 9.36 11.84
CA ASP A 184 7.34 9.80 10.74
C ASP A 184 8.49 8.80 10.48
N TYR A 185 9.05 8.23 11.56
CA TYR A 185 10.06 7.17 11.46
C TYR A 185 9.44 5.89 10.92
N GLN A 186 8.29 5.47 11.47
CA GLN A 186 7.60 4.25 11.04
C GLN A 186 7.22 4.30 9.54
N PHE A 187 6.69 5.42 9.07
CA PHE A 187 6.31 5.64 7.68
C PHE A 187 7.49 5.39 6.73
N THR A 188 8.64 6.00 7.04
CA THR A 188 9.87 5.85 6.26
C THR A 188 10.44 4.44 6.38
N SER A 189 10.46 3.87 7.59
CA SER A 189 10.96 2.52 7.87
C SER A 189 10.20 1.45 7.09
N ILE A 190 8.87 1.56 7.00
CA ILE A 190 8.03 0.66 6.22
C ILE A 190 8.41 0.73 4.74
N ALA A 191 8.53 1.93 4.19
CA ALA A 191 8.89 2.12 2.78
C ALA A 191 10.28 1.54 2.47
N ASP A 192 11.26 1.76 3.34
CA ASP A 192 12.61 1.20 3.22
C ASP A 192 12.60 -0.33 3.26
N GLN A 193 11.85 -0.92 4.20
CA GLN A 193 11.75 -2.38 4.35
C GLN A 193 11.11 -3.04 3.14
N TRP A 194 9.99 -2.50 2.64
CA TRP A 194 9.31 -3.02 1.45
C TRP A 194 10.14 -2.83 0.18
N LEU A 195 10.85 -1.71 0.05
CA LEU A 195 11.78 -1.51 -1.06
C LEU A 195 12.92 -2.53 -1.04
N GLU A 196 13.47 -2.85 0.13
CA GLU A 196 14.50 -3.88 0.26
C GLU A 196 13.98 -5.27 -0.11
N ALA A 197 12.74 -5.59 0.28
CA ALA A 197 12.07 -6.83 -0.15
C ALA A 197 11.93 -6.89 -1.68
N VAL A 198 11.46 -5.81 -2.32
CA VAL A 198 11.33 -5.72 -3.79
C VAL A 198 12.69 -5.89 -4.49
N LYS A 199 13.75 -5.25 -3.99
CA LYS A 199 15.12 -5.43 -4.51
C LYS A 199 15.59 -6.87 -4.36
N THR A 200 15.38 -7.48 -3.20
CA THR A 200 15.79 -8.87 -2.94
C THR A 200 15.01 -9.87 -3.81
N MET A 201 13.77 -9.56 -4.17
CA MET A 201 12.98 -10.33 -5.14
C MET A 201 13.46 -10.18 -6.60
N GLY A 202 14.48 -9.36 -6.84
CA GLY A 202 15.12 -9.19 -8.15
C GLY A 202 14.92 -7.81 -8.78
N GLY A 203 14.22 -6.88 -8.13
CA GLY A 203 14.11 -5.49 -8.60
C GLY A 203 15.48 -4.85 -8.78
N SER A 204 15.81 -4.38 -9.98
CA SER A 204 17.10 -3.74 -10.28
C SER A 204 16.96 -2.67 -11.33
N THR A 205 17.81 -1.64 -11.27
CA THR A 205 17.94 -0.59 -12.30
C THR A 205 19.12 -0.84 -13.23
N THR A 206 19.96 -1.85 -12.95
CA THR A 206 21.22 -2.14 -13.65
C THR A 206 21.31 -3.61 -14.11
N PRO A 207 20.68 -4.00 -15.23
CA PRO A 207 19.66 -3.25 -15.98
C PRO A 207 18.30 -3.25 -15.26
N TRP A 208 17.31 -2.53 -15.81
CA TRP A 208 15.92 -2.62 -15.36
C TRP A 208 15.46 -4.08 -15.37
N ASN A 209 15.15 -4.62 -14.19
CA ASN A 209 14.70 -5.98 -14.01
C ASN A 209 13.54 -6.00 -13.02
N LEU A 210 12.47 -6.69 -13.40
CA LEU A 210 11.28 -6.81 -12.56
C LEU A 210 11.52 -7.82 -11.42
N PRO A 211 11.01 -7.55 -10.22
CA PRO A 211 10.99 -8.52 -9.13
C PRO A 211 10.07 -9.69 -9.48
N TYR A 212 10.31 -10.86 -8.89
CA TYR A 212 9.36 -11.96 -8.94
C TYR A 212 8.59 -12.02 -7.61
N MET A 213 7.30 -11.64 -7.61
CA MET A 213 6.51 -11.46 -6.38
C MET A 213 5.42 -12.54 -6.17
N ASN A 214 5.47 -13.64 -6.93
CA ASN A 214 4.49 -14.73 -6.83
C ASN A 214 4.86 -15.72 -5.70
N TYR A 215 4.61 -15.31 -4.46
CA TYR A 215 4.86 -16.06 -3.23
C TYR A 215 3.61 -16.13 -2.35
N ARG A 216 3.62 -16.99 -1.33
CA ARG A 216 2.61 -16.98 -0.26
C ARG A 216 2.78 -15.73 0.62
N ALA A 217 4.03 -15.43 0.95
CA ALA A 217 4.42 -14.33 1.80
C ALA A 217 5.94 -14.13 1.73
N TRP A 218 6.47 -13.14 2.44
CA TRP A 218 7.89 -12.86 2.52
C TRP A 218 8.33 -12.62 3.97
N HIS A 219 9.38 -13.32 4.38
CA HIS A 219 9.97 -13.09 5.69
C HIS A 219 10.85 -11.84 5.61
N MET A 220 10.37 -10.72 6.14
CA MET A 220 11.12 -9.45 6.21
C MET A 220 12.43 -9.64 6.93
N ALA A 221 12.43 -10.49 7.95
CA ALA A 221 13.59 -10.68 8.80
C ALA A 221 14.80 -11.29 8.11
N THR A 222 14.55 -12.23 7.21
CA THR A 222 15.58 -12.98 6.49
C THR A 222 15.67 -12.60 5.03
N MET A 223 14.75 -11.75 4.56
CA MET A 223 14.52 -11.43 3.15
C MET A 223 14.42 -12.69 2.28
N THR A 224 13.58 -13.63 2.71
CA THR A 224 13.37 -14.91 2.01
C THR A 224 11.90 -15.19 1.73
N PRO A 225 11.58 -15.86 0.61
CA PRO A 225 10.20 -16.18 0.29
C PRO A 225 9.64 -17.30 1.16
N ASN A 226 8.34 -17.23 1.43
CA ASN A 226 7.53 -18.39 1.75
C ASN A 226 6.84 -18.87 0.47
N GLU A 227 7.19 -20.07 0.01
CA GLU A 227 6.62 -20.67 -1.20
C GLU A 227 5.47 -21.65 -0.92
N SER A 228 5.18 -21.93 0.35
CA SER A 228 4.20 -22.93 0.78
C SER A 228 2.83 -22.30 1.01
N GLY A 229 1.80 -22.76 0.29
CA GLY A 229 0.43 -22.28 0.43
C GLY A 229 -0.10 -21.66 -0.87
N VAL A 230 -1.17 -20.90 -0.75
CA VAL A 230 -1.74 -20.14 -1.87
C VAL A 230 -0.84 -18.93 -2.13
N ARG A 231 -0.38 -18.76 -3.37
CA ARG A 231 0.46 -17.62 -3.74
C ARG A 231 -0.42 -16.43 -4.09
N GLU A 232 0.01 -15.23 -3.72
CA GLU A 232 -0.78 -13.99 -3.79
C GLU A 232 0.00 -12.92 -4.55
N PRO A 233 0.18 -13.06 -5.88
CA PRO A 233 0.89 -12.06 -6.69
C PRO A 233 0.23 -10.67 -6.66
N GLU A 234 -1.04 -10.57 -6.25
CA GLU A 234 -1.71 -9.28 -6.03
C GLU A 234 -1.07 -8.42 -4.92
N ALA A 235 -0.26 -9.00 -4.03
CA ALA A 235 0.48 -8.27 -3.00
C ALA A 235 1.39 -7.19 -3.60
N ALA A 236 1.81 -7.36 -4.86
CA ALA A 236 2.52 -6.34 -5.62
C ALA A 236 1.75 -5.01 -5.70
N GLY A 237 0.41 -5.05 -5.80
CA GLY A 237 -0.44 -3.85 -5.83
C GLY A 237 -0.45 -3.09 -4.50
N ALA A 238 -0.53 -3.81 -3.38
CA ALA A 238 -0.44 -3.21 -2.05
C ALA A 238 0.95 -2.60 -1.80
N ILE A 239 2.02 -3.29 -2.21
CA ILE A 239 3.41 -2.81 -2.06
C ILE A 239 3.65 -1.58 -2.94
N ALA A 240 3.16 -1.59 -4.19
CA ALA A 240 3.19 -0.43 -5.05
C ALA A 240 2.48 0.77 -4.44
N TRP A 241 1.29 0.58 -3.87
CA TRP A 241 0.55 1.65 -3.20
C TRP A 241 1.34 2.24 -2.02
N LEU A 242 1.98 1.41 -1.19
CA LEU A 242 2.82 1.88 -0.07
C LEU A 242 4.02 2.69 -0.57
N LEU A 243 4.78 2.14 -1.53
CA LEU A 243 5.98 2.79 -2.05
C LEU A 243 5.64 4.06 -2.83
N TYR A 244 4.52 4.08 -3.56
CA TYR A 244 4.12 5.26 -4.29
C TYR A 244 3.71 6.40 -3.36
N ASN A 245 2.97 6.11 -2.28
CA ASN A 245 2.65 7.15 -1.29
C ASN A 245 3.89 7.61 -0.49
N ALA A 246 4.87 6.73 -0.27
CA ALA A 246 6.15 7.14 0.30
C ALA A 246 6.91 8.11 -0.62
N PHE A 247 6.85 7.88 -1.94
CA PHE A 247 7.39 8.80 -2.93
C PHE A 247 6.65 10.14 -2.94
N THR A 248 5.31 10.15 -3.00
CA THR A 248 4.55 11.42 -3.02
C THR A 248 4.79 12.25 -1.76
N LYS A 249 4.98 11.59 -0.60
CA LYS A 249 5.27 12.27 0.66
C LYS A 249 6.69 12.81 0.77
N ASN A 250 7.69 12.03 0.37
CA ASN A 250 9.11 12.33 0.65
C ASN A 250 9.90 12.85 -0.56
N GLY A 251 9.41 12.64 -1.78
CA GLY A 251 10.09 12.98 -3.03
C GLY A 251 11.32 12.11 -3.36
N ASP A 252 11.52 11.00 -2.65
CA ASP A 252 12.67 10.11 -2.88
C ASP A 252 12.37 9.11 -4.00
N GLU A 253 13.07 9.29 -5.12
CA GLU A 253 12.97 8.52 -6.36
C GLU A 253 13.11 7.01 -6.17
N LYS A 254 13.82 6.55 -5.13
CA LYS A 254 13.98 5.10 -4.87
C LYS A 254 12.63 4.42 -4.60
N TYR A 255 11.68 5.13 -3.99
CA TYR A 255 10.35 4.58 -3.70
C TYR A 255 9.48 4.56 -4.95
N ARG A 256 9.56 5.59 -5.80
CA ARG A 256 8.90 5.58 -7.12
C ARG A 256 9.35 4.39 -7.96
N ILE A 257 10.67 4.17 -8.04
CA ILE A 257 11.27 3.04 -8.76
C ILE A 257 10.75 1.70 -8.20
N GLY A 258 10.71 1.55 -6.88
CA GLY A 258 10.16 0.36 -6.23
C GLY A 258 8.67 0.14 -6.52
N ALA A 259 7.87 1.22 -6.55
CA ALA A 259 6.47 1.16 -6.91
C ALA A 259 6.26 0.70 -8.36
N GLU A 260 7.04 1.23 -9.30
CA GLU A 260 7.01 0.82 -10.71
C GLU A 260 7.41 -0.64 -10.90
N TRP A 261 8.46 -1.11 -10.22
CA TRP A 261 8.82 -2.52 -10.25
C TRP A 261 7.67 -3.44 -9.81
N ALA A 262 6.99 -3.08 -8.74
CA ALA A 262 5.85 -3.85 -8.22
C ALA A 262 4.63 -3.76 -9.17
N MET A 263 4.29 -2.57 -9.65
CA MET A 263 3.16 -2.39 -10.58
C MET A 263 3.40 -3.05 -11.93
N GLU A 264 4.61 -2.97 -12.49
CA GLU A 264 4.94 -3.62 -13.76
C GLU A 264 4.94 -5.15 -13.64
N PHE A 265 5.35 -5.69 -12.49
CA PHE A 265 5.18 -7.12 -12.24
C PHE A 265 3.69 -7.51 -12.26
N LEU A 266 2.84 -6.74 -11.56
CA LEU A 266 1.40 -7.01 -11.49
C LEU A 266 0.70 -6.81 -12.85
N ASP A 267 1.04 -5.75 -13.57
CA ASP A 267 0.46 -5.43 -14.87
C ASP A 267 0.88 -6.46 -15.94
N ASN A 268 2.11 -6.97 -15.89
CA ASN A 268 2.55 -8.05 -16.79
C ASN A 268 2.02 -9.44 -16.40
N TRP A 269 1.35 -9.56 -15.25
CA TRP A 269 0.74 -10.83 -14.83
C TRP A 269 -0.41 -11.21 -15.77
N THR A 270 -0.57 -12.50 -16.07
CA THR A 270 -1.46 -12.94 -17.17
C THR A 270 -2.76 -13.63 -16.71
N SER A 271 -2.96 -13.81 -15.41
CA SER A 271 -4.12 -14.52 -14.85
C SER A 271 -4.60 -13.81 -13.59
N ASN A 272 -5.91 -13.82 -13.33
CA ASN A 272 -6.48 -13.09 -12.19
C ASN A 272 -5.79 -13.46 -10.86
N PRO A 273 -5.02 -12.54 -10.24
CA PRO A 273 -4.27 -12.81 -9.02
C PRO A 273 -5.09 -12.62 -7.74
N SER A 274 -6.36 -12.20 -7.86
CA SER A 274 -7.21 -11.84 -6.73
C SER A 274 -7.35 -13.02 -5.76
N TYR A 275 -6.90 -12.79 -4.54
CA TYR A 275 -7.01 -13.65 -3.39
C TYR A 275 -8.03 -13.08 -2.41
N GLU A 276 -7.93 -11.79 -2.06
CA GLU A 276 -8.90 -11.16 -1.15
C GLU A 276 -9.11 -9.63 -1.32
N LEU A 277 -8.09 -8.80 -1.08
CA LEU A 277 -8.31 -7.34 -0.92
C LEU A 277 -7.11 -6.44 -1.29
N GLN A 278 -5.95 -7.02 -1.62
CA GLN A 278 -4.77 -6.23 -2.00
C GLN A 278 -4.89 -5.61 -3.40
N LEU A 279 -5.52 -6.31 -4.35
CA LEU A 279 -5.64 -5.89 -5.74
C LEU A 279 -6.35 -4.54 -5.94
N PRO A 280 -7.48 -4.20 -5.27
CA PRO A 280 -8.11 -2.89 -5.36
C PRO A 280 -7.17 -1.71 -5.09
N TYR A 281 -6.26 -1.84 -4.12
CA TYR A 281 -5.23 -0.83 -3.84
C TYR A 281 -4.20 -0.73 -4.97
N GLY A 282 -3.88 -1.85 -5.61
CA GLY A 282 -3.09 -1.89 -6.85
C GLY A 282 -3.78 -1.20 -8.03
N VAL A 283 -5.09 -1.37 -8.21
CA VAL A 283 -5.85 -0.66 -9.25
C VAL A 283 -5.83 0.85 -9.01
N TYR A 284 -6.04 1.25 -7.75
CA TYR A 284 -5.94 2.65 -7.36
C TYR A 284 -4.53 3.21 -7.64
N ALA A 285 -3.47 2.53 -7.19
CA ALA A 285 -2.10 2.94 -7.46
C ALA A 285 -1.80 3.03 -8.97
N ALA A 286 -2.25 2.05 -9.76
CA ALA A 286 -2.08 2.04 -11.20
C ALA A 286 -2.73 3.27 -11.87
N ALA A 287 -3.99 3.54 -11.55
CA ALA A 287 -4.73 4.68 -12.12
C ALA A 287 -4.06 6.00 -11.75
N ARG A 288 -3.65 6.13 -10.48
CA ARG A 288 -2.94 7.31 -9.99
C ARG A 288 -1.58 7.49 -10.66
N MET A 289 -0.78 6.44 -10.79
CA MET A 289 0.52 6.50 -11.49
C MET A 289 0.35 6.80 -12.99
N ASN A 290 -0.71 6.29 -13.64
CA ASN A 290 -1.01 6.65 -15.03
C ASN A 290 -1.30 8.16 -15.14
N ALA A 291 -2.15 8.66 -14.26
CA ALA A 291 -2.60 10.05 -14.23
C ALA A 291 -1.49 11.04 -13.82
N GLU A 292 -0.68 10.70 -12.82
CA GLU A 292 0.30 11.60 -12.22
C GLU A 292 1.64 11.55 -12.96
N MET A 293 2.10 10.36 -13.34
CA MET A 293 3.45 10.13 -13.89
C MET A 293 3.49 9.82 -15.38
N GLY A 294 2.33 9.61 -16.01
CA GLY A 294 2.26 9.23 -17.43
C GLY A 294 2.63 7.77 -17.71
N THR A 295 2.52 6.89 -16.70
CA THR A 295 2.59 5.43 -16.94
C THR A 295 1.36 4.93 -17.74
N ALA A 296 1.40 3.68 -18.21
CA ALA A 296 0.38 3.12 -19.11
C ALA A 296 -0.13 1.74 -18.66
N TYR A 297 -0.37 1.55 -17.37
CA TYR A 297 -0.90 0.30 -16.83
C TYR A 297 -2.35 0.03 -17.29
N ASP A 298 -2.70 -1.23 -17.48
CA ASP A 298 -4.02 -1.65 -17.97
C ASP A 298 -5.06 -1.67 -16.83
N ILE A 299 -5.65 -0.51 -16.57
CA ILE A 299 -6.65 -0.31 -15.50
C ILE A 299 -7.89 -1.16 -15.75
N GLU A 300 -8.34 -1.32 -17.00
CA GLU A 300 -9.53 -2.11 -17.32
C GLU A 300 -9.34 -3.58 -16.94
N LYS A 301 -8.18 -4.17 -17.26
CA LYS A 301 -7.83 -5.54 -16.88
C LYS A 301 -7.78 -5.69 -15.36
N LEU A 302 -7.01 -4.84 -14.68
CA LEU A 302 -6.82 -4.92 -13.23
C LEU A 302 -8.15 -4.73 -12.49
N LEU A 303 -8.98 -3.79 -12.96
CA LEU A 303 -10.30 -3.55 -12.38
C LEU A 303 -11.22 -4.74 -12.60
N ASN A 304 -11.31 -5.31 -13.82
CA ASN A 304 -12.13 -6.51 -14.06
C ASN A 304 -11.75 -7.69 -13.14
N TRP A 305 -10.47 -7.84 -12.79
CA TRP A 305 -10.01 -8.86 -11.86
C TRP A 305 -10.54 -8.69 -10.43
N CYS A 306 -10.70 -7.46 -9.94
CA CYS A 306 -11.30 -7.18 -8.62
C CYS A 306 -12.77 -7.64 -8.51
N PHE A 307 -13.48 -7.76 -9.63
CA PHE A 307 -14.90 -8.12 -9.61
C PHE A 307 -15.14 -9.59 -9.98
N THR A 308 -14.27 -10.19 -10.79
CA THR A 308 -14.52 -11.50 -11.41
C THR A 308 -14.04 -12.64 -10.52
N PRO A 309 -14.93 -13.54 -10.04
CA PRO A 309 -14.55 -14.68 -9.21
C PRO A 309 -14.07 -15.90 -10.01
N ASP A 310 -14.21 -15.86 -11.33
CA ASP A 310 -13.78 -16.93 -12.20
C ASP A 310 -12.26 -16.95 -12.36
N GLU A 311 -11.70 -18.16 -12.33
CA GLU A 311 -10.29 -18.45 -12.65
C GLU A 311 -9.23 -17.74 -11.80
N ASN A 312 -9.61 -17.14 -10.66
CA ASN A 312 -8.66 -16.59 -9.69
C ASN A 312 -8.28 -17.58 -8.57
N VAL A 313 -7.35 -17.17 -7.72
CA VAL A 313 -6.68 -18.07 -6.77
C VAL A 313 -7.56 -18.49 -5.59
N ARG A 314 -8.65 -17.78 -5.28
CA ARG A 314 -9.54 -18.08 -4.14
C ARG A 314 -11.04 -18.17 -4.46
N ASN A 315 -11.42 -18.04 -5.72
CA ASN A 315 -12.81 -17.82 -6.15
C ASN A 315 -13.44 -16.52 -5.59
N TRP A 316 -12.59 -15.54 -5.28
CA TRP A 316 -12.94 -14.30 -4.62
C TRP A 316 -13.46 -13.26 -5.61
N GLY A 317 -14.43 -12.43 -5.26
CA GLY A 317 -14.90 -11.37 -6.17
C GLY A 317 -16.23 -10.83 -5.73
N VAL A 318 -17.02 -10.34 -6.69
CA VAL A 318 -18.29 -9.69 -6.41
C VAL A 318 -19.48 -10.63 -6.63
N CYS A 319 -20.26 -10.79 -5.56
CA CYS A 319 -21.51 -11.51 -5.51
C CYS A 319 -22.57 -10.85 -6.38
N LEU A 320 -23.43 -11.68 -6.96
CA LEU A 320 -24.55 -11.25 -7.76
C LEU A 320 -25.83 -11.94 -7.30
N GLY A 321 -26.95 -11.32 -7.65
CA GLY A 321 -28.27 -11.89 -7.61
C GLY A 321 -29.03 -11.66 -6.32
N ASN A 322 -30.22 -12.23 -6.32
CA ASN A 322 -31.19 -12.12 -5.24
C ASN A 322 -31.11 -13.37 -4.35
N TRP A 323 -30.74 -13.19 -3.09
CA TRP A 323 -30.66 -14.25 -2.09
C TRP A 323 -31.92 -14.18 -1.24
N GLY A 324 -32.77 -15.20 -1.31
CA GLY A 324 -33.94 -15.30 -0.43
C GLY A 324 -34.93 -14.14 -0.48
N GLY A 325 -34.99 -13.37 -1.57
CA GLY A 325 -35.83 -12.19 -1.72
C GLY A 325 -35.10 -10.85 -1.54
N TYR A 326 -33.80 -10.85 -1.26
CA TYR A 326 -32.99 -9.65 -1.05
C TYR A 326 -31.91 -9.53 -2.14
N ASP A 327 -31.80 -8.36 -2.77
CA ASP A 327 -30.70 -8.12 -3.71
C ASP A 327 -29.37 -8.02 -2.94
N CYS A 328 -28.46 -8.94 -3.26
CA CYS A 328 -27.12 -9.06 -2.69
C CYS A 328 -26.03 -8.73 -3.73
N ASP A 329 -26.42 -8.13 -4.85
CA ASP A 329 -25.52 -7.62 -5.87
C ASP A 329 -24.50 -6.63 -5.27
N GLY A 330 -23.25 -6.75 -5.69
CA GLY A 330 -22.18 -5.82 -5.30
C GLY A 330 -21.40 -6.23 -4.04
N LEU A 331 -21.93 -7.15 -3.22
CA LEU A 331 -21.22 -7.65 -2.03
C LEU A 331 -19.93 -8.41 -2.42
N VAL A 332 -18.87 -8.29 -1.63
CA VAL A 332 -17.55 -8.86 -1.95
C VAL A 332 -17.28 -10.09 -1.08
N GLY A 333 -16.76 -11.17 -1.68
CA GLY A 333 -16.40 -12.40 -0.97
C GLY A 333 -16.16 -13.59 -1.90
N GLU A 334 -16.35 -14.81 -1.41
CA GLU A 334 -16.34 -16.01 -2.25
C GLU A 334 -17.60 -16.05 -3.14
N ALA A 335 -17.47 -15.57 -4.38
CA ALA A 335 -18.61 -15.22 -5.23
C ALA A 335 -18.86 -16.18 -6.41
N LYS A 336 -18.05 -17.24 -6.56
CA LYS A 336 -18.14 -18.16 -7.69
C LYS A 336 -19.28 -19.17 -7.60
N TYR A 337 -19.55 -19.67 -6.39
CA TYR A 337 -20.55 -20.69 -6.14
C TYR A 337 -21.73 -20.08 -5.38
N ASN A 338 -22.20 -20.76 -4.33
CA ASN A 338 -23.09 -20.15 -3.37
C ASN A 338 -22.35 -18.98 -2.73
N GLY A 339 -22.95 -17.79 -2.78
CA GLY A 339 -22.27 -16.59 -2.31
C GLY A 339 -21.91 -16.65 -0.83
N TYR A 340 -20.70 -16.21 -0.50
CA TYR A 340 -20.26 -15.97 0.87
C TYR A 340 -19.52 -14.64 0.93
N ALA A 341 -20.24 -13.59 1.30
CA ALA A 341 -19.74 -12.23 1.32
C ALA A 341 -19.25 -11.83 2.71
N PHE A 342 -18.26 -10.94 2.76
CA PHE A 342 -17.66 -10.43 3.99
C PHE A 342 -17.74 -8.91 4.01
N PHE A 343 -18.14 -8.35 5.14
CA PHE A 343 -18.46 -6.92 5.23
C PHE A 343 -17.23 -6.03 4.97
N MET A 344 -16.11 -6.33 5.62
CA MET A 344 -14.84 -5.60 5.46
C MET A 344 -14.43 -5.51 4.00
N ASN A 345 -14.54 -6.60 3.24
CA ASN A 345 -14.05 -6.66 1.87
C ASN A 345 -14.85 -5.77 0.93
N GLY A 346 -16.16 -5.65 1.14
CA GLY A 346 -16.98 -4.68 0.42
C GLY A 346 -16.57 -3.24 0.72
N VAL A 347 -16.29 -2.95 1.98
CA VAL A 347 -15.98 -1.59 2.47
C VAL A 347 -14.58 -1.15 2.07
N GLU A 348 -13.58 -2.02 2.17
CA GLU A 348 -12.19 -1.75 1.79
C GLU A 348 -12.02 -1.60 0.28
N GLN A 349 -12.62 -2.50 -0.51
CA GLN A 349 -12.61 -2.35 -1.97
C GLN A 349 -13.31 -1.06 -2.39
N PHE A 350 -14.34 -0.62 -1.68
CA PHE A 350 -15.02 0.64 -1.94
C PHE A 350 -14.11 1.84 -1.62
N GLY A 351 -13.41 1.80 -0.50
CA GLY A 351 -12.45 2.83 -0.09
C GLY A 351 -11.28 3.00 -1.05
N ALA A 352 -10.89 1.94 -1.77
CA ALA A 352 -9.86 2.00 -2.80
C ALA A 352 -10.39 2.43 -4.18
N LEU A 353 -11.56 1.91 -4.61
CA LEU A 353 -12.02 2.08 -5.99
C LEU A 353 -12.89 3.32 -6.22
N VAL A 354 -13.55 3.88 -5.21
CA VAL A 354 -14.27 5.16 -5.36
C VAL A 354 -13.31 6.33 -5.61
N PRO A 355 -12.21 6.55 -4.86
CA PRO A 355 -11.27 7.62 -5.19
C PRO A 355 -10.54 7.41 -6.52
N MET A 356 -10.36 6.15 -6.96
CA MET A 356 -9.70 5.81 -8.23
C MET A 356 -10.28 6.56 -9.44
N VAL A 357 -11.61 6.79 -9.48
CA VAL A 357 -12.28 7.48 -10.61
C VAL A 357 -11.85 8.94 -10.77
N ARG A 358 -11.20 9.54 -9.78
CA ARG A 358 -10.58 10.87 -9.91
C ARG A 358 -9.43 10.83 -10.91
N TYR A 359 -8.71 9.73 -10.97
CA TYR A 359 -7.55 9.52 -11.82
C TYR A 359 -7.90 8.87 -13.16
N ASP A 360 -9.01 8.12 -13.21
CA ASP A 360 -9.55 7.53 -14.43
C ASP A 360 -11.09 7.56 -14.44
N ASP A 361 -11.63 8.69 -14.89
CA ASP A 361 -13.07 8.99 -14.89
C ASP A 361 -13.88 8.19 -15.93
N ARG A 362 -13.20 7.46 -16.82
CA ARG A 362 -13.84 6.54 -17.77
C ARG A 362 -14.60 5.43 -17.05
N PHE A 363 -14.27 5.13 -15.80
CA PHE A 363 -14.95 4.12 -14.99
C PHE A 363 -16.03 4.69 -14.05
N ALA A 364 -16.30 6.00 -14.07
CA ALA A 364 -17.21 6.68 -13.15
C ALA A 364 -18.62 6.04 -13.11
N ARG A 365 -19.20 5.70 -14.28
CA ARG A 365 -20.51 5.04 -14.36
C ARG A 365 -20.50 3.65 -13.70
N ALA A 366 -19.52 2.82 -14.07
CA ALA A 366 -19.43 1.45 -13.57
C ALA A 366 -19.20 1.43 -12.05
N ILE A 367 -18.25 2.22 -11.55
CA ILE A 367 -17.98 2.33 -10.11
C ILE A 367 -19.18 2.93 -9.36
N GLY A 368 -19.84 3.96 -9.90
CA GLY A 368 -21.04 4.55 -9.30
C GLY A 368 -22.20 3.55 -9.18
N LYS A 369 -22.42 2.72 -10.22
CA LYS A 369 -23.42 1.64 -10.21
C LYS A 369 -23.11 0.59 -9.16
N TRP A 370 -21.86 0.11 -9.08
CA TRP A 370 -21.46 -0.85 -8.07
C TRP A 370 -21.53 -0.28 -6.65
N ALA A 371 -21.03 0.95 -6.46
CA ALA A 371 -21.04 1.67 -5.19
C ALA A 371 -22.46 1.75 -4.60
N LEU A 372 -23.46 2.06 -5.43
CA LEU A 372 -24.87 2.05 -5.01
C LEU A 372 -25.33 0.67 -4.54
N ASN A 373 -25.03 -0.38 -5.30
CA ASN A 373 -25.44 -1.76 -4.99
C ASN A 373 -24.78 -2.27 -3.70
N VAL A 374 -23.46 -2.16 -3.57
CA VAL A 374 -22.73 -2.63 -2.38
C VAL A 374 -23.12 -1.83 -1.13
N ALA A 375 -23.27 -0.50 -1.24
CA ALA A 375 -23.70 0.33 -0.11
C ALA A 375 -25.12 0.00 0.35
N ASN A 376 -26.03 -0.35 -0.57
CA ASN A 376 -27.38 -0.78 -0.21
C ASN A 376 -27.37 -2.16 0.44
N ALA A 377 -26.77 -3.16 -0.23
CA ALA A 377 -26.78 -4.55 0.20
C ALA A 377 -26.03 -4.78 1.53
N SER A 378 -25.01 -3.98 1.82
CA SER A 378 -24.24 -4.06 3.07
C SER A 378 -25.06 -3.87 4.35
N ARG A 379 -26.26 -3.31 4.27
CA ARG A 379 -27.18 -3.27 5.43
C ARG A 379 -27.58 -4.66 5.92
N LEU A 380 -27.56 -5.67 5.05
CA LEU A 380 -27.99 -7.04 5.36
C LEU A 380 -27.03 -7.75 6.33
N PHE A 381 -25.83 -7.21 6.56
CA PHE A 381 -24.92 -7.66 7.60
C PHE A 381 -25.31 -7.15 9.00
N TYR A 382 -26.48 -6.53 9.17
CA TYR A 382 -26.86 -5.91 10.43
C TYR A 382 -28.21 -6.42 10.90
N THR A 383 -28.29 -6.72 12.20
CA THR A 383 -29.41 -7.42 12.84
C THR A 383 -30.79 -6.85 12.54
N ASN A 384 -30.92 -5.54 12.39
CA ASN A 384 -32.21 -4.89 12.14
C ASN A 384 -32.74 -5.04 10.70
N TYR A 385 -31.94 -5.59 9.78
CA TYR A 385 -32.26 -5.65 8.34
C TYR A 385 -32.51 -7.07 7.84
N LEU A 386 -32.42 -8.06 8.72
CA LEU A 386 -32.87 -9.42 8.48
C LEU A 386 -33.80 -9.87 9.62
N PRO A 387 -34.82 -10.70 9.34
CA PRO A 387 -35.57 -11.38 10.38
C PRO A 387 -34.66 -12.28 11.23
N ASP A 388 -34.95 -12.43 12.52
CA ASP A 388 -34.23 -13.33 13.45
C ASP A 388 -34.02 -14.76 12.91
N SER A 389 -34.95 -15.28 12.10
CA SER A 389 -34.79 -16.61 11.48
C SER A 389 -33.73 -16.71 10.39
N LEU A 390 -33.19 -15.58 9.93
CA LEU A 390 -32.21 -15.44 8.84
C LEU A 390 -30.83 -14.99 9.36
N GLN A 391 -30.57 -15.15 10.65
CA GLN A 391 -29.33 -14.76 11.29
C GLN A 391 -29.07 -15.60 12.54
N ASP A 392 -27.84 -15.57 13.03
CA ASP A 392 -27.51 -16.03 14.38
C ASP A 392 -27.20 -14.83 15.29
N SER A 393 -26.87 -15.05 16.56
CA SER A 393 -26.38 -13.99 17.47
C SER A 393 -27.32 -12.79 17.73
N GLU A 394 -28.56 -12.85 17.25
CA GLU A 394 -29.54 -11.76 17.30
C GLU A 394 -29.97 -11.44 18.73
N GLU A 395 -30.02 -12.45 19.60
CA GLU A 395 -30.36 -12.28 21.02
C GLU A 395 -29.41 -11.28 21.71
N TRP A 396 -28.10 -11.39 21.45
CA TRP A 396 -27.12 -10.47 22.00
C TRP A 396 -27.28 -9.07 21.41
N ALA A 397 -27.43 -8.96 20.08
CA ALA A 397 -27.59 -7.69 19.39
C ALA A 397 -28.85 -6.94 19.87
N HIS A 398 -30.01 -7.60 19.96
CA HIS A 398 -31.25 -6.98 20.46
C HIS A 398 -31.10 -6.44 21.89
N GLN A 399 -30.27 -7.07 22.71
CA GLN A 399 -30.04 -6.66 24.10
C GLN A 399 -28.99 -5.56 24.26
N HIS A 400 -27.90 -5.62 23.48
CA HIS A 400 -26.69 -4.82 23.71
C HIS A 400 -26.34 -3.84 22.58
N ASP A 401 -26.89 -4.04 21.39
CA ASP A 401 -26.74 -3.18 20.22
C ASP A 401 -28.08 -3.00 19.46
N PRO A 402 -29.13 -2.43 20.11
CA PRO A 402 -30.48 -2.35 19.52
C PRO A 402 -30.57 -1.43 18.28
N ASN A 403 -29.55 -0.59 18.05
CA ASN A 403 -29.47 0.25 16.86
C ASN A 403 -28.69 -0.42 15.72
N SER A 404 -28.14 -1.60 15.97
CA SER A 404 -27.41 -2.43 15.01
C SER A 404 -26.24 -1.68 14.37
N TYR A 405 -25.27 -1.32 15.20
CA TYR A 405 -24.01 -0.68 14.84
C TYR A 405 -22.88 -1.67 14.58
N ILE A 406 -22.95 -2.90 15.09
CA ILE A 406 -21.98 -3.96 14.83
C ILE A 406 -22.53 -4.88 13.74
N ALA A 407 -21.74 -5.05 12.68
CA ALA A 407 -22.06 -5.96 11.60
C ALA A 407 -21.73 -7.41 11.99
N TYR A 408 -22.46 -8.36 11.41
CA TYR A 408 -21.98 -9.72 11.23
C TYR A 408 -20.71 -9.70 10.39
N GLU A 409 -19.82 -10.66 10.63
CA GLU A 409 -18.64 -10.86 9.80
C GLU A 409 -19.01 -11.08 8.33
N ALA A 410 -20.02 -11.93 8.11
CA ALA A 410 -20.32 -12.47 6.81
C ALA A 410 -21.82 -12.63 6.53
N LEU A 411 -22.16 -12.67 5.25
CA LEU A 411 -23.49 -12.96 4.73
C LEU A 411 -23.39 -14.13 3.75
N ARG A 412 -24.11 -15.22 4.02
CA ARG A 412 -24.19 -16.39 3.14
C ARG A 412 -25.46 -16.33 2.30
N GLU A 413 -25.34 -16.80 1.06
CA GLU A 413 -26.52 -17.07 0.23
C GLU A 413 -27.40 -18.14 0.88
N TYR A 414 -26.79 -19.21 1.42
CA TYR A 414 -27.51 -20.23 2.19
C TYR A 414 -26.81 -20.52 3.51
N ALA A 415 -27.58 -20.60 4.60
CA ALA A 415 -27.05 -21.08 5.87
C ALA A 415 -26.56 -22.54 5.72
N LEU A 416 -25.43 -22.87 6.37
CA LEU A 416 -24.76 -24.16 6.21
C LEU A 416 -25.72 -25.33 6.51
N ASN A 417 -25.75 -26.30 5.60
CA ASN A 417 -26.59 -27.50 5.69
C ASN A 417 -28.10 -27.19 5.84
N SER A 418 -28.57 -26.04 5.34
CA SER A 418 -29.97 -25.61 5.37
C SER A 418 -30.44 -25.12 4.00
N GLY A 419 -31.71 -24.72 3.89
CA GLY A 419 -32.24 -23.98 2.74
C GLY A 419 -32.61 -22.53 3.08
N VAL A 420 -32.14 -22.01 4.21
CA VAL A 420 -32.44 -20.64 4.69
C VAL A 420 -31.54 -19.66 3.94
N SER A 421 -32.13 -18.60 3.39
CA SER A 421 -31.47 -17.63 2.51
C SER A 421 -32.08 -16.22 2.66
N PRO A 422 -31.28 -15.14 2.64
CA PRO A 422 -29.85 -15.15 2.94
C PRO A 422 -29.64 -15.47 4.44
N PHE A 423 -28.40 -15.58 4.90
CA PHE A 423 -28.11 -15.84 6.30
C PHE A 423 -26.90 -15.05 6.81
N ALA A 424 -27.12 -14.13 7.76
CA ALA A 424 -26.04 -13.35 8.38
C ALA A 424 -25.39 -14.14 9.53
N THR A 425 -24.05 -14.27 9.48
CA THR A 425 -23.26 -15.19 10.30
C THR A 425 -21.76 -14.84 10.24
N GLY A 426 -20.90 -15.81 10.54
CA GLY A 426 -19.44 -15.70 10.45
C GLY A 426 -18.76 -17.06 10.56
N ASP A 427 -17.46 -17.06 10.83
CA ASP A 427 -16.63 -18.26 10.92
C ASP A 427 -16.57 -18.88 12.33
N ASN A 428 -17.43 -18.42 13.26
CA ASN A 428 -17.56 -18.91 14.64
C ASN A 428 -16.26 -18.81 15.47
N TRP A 429 -15.57 -17.67 15.41
CA TRP A 429 -14.36 -17.39 16.20
C TRP A 429 -14.63 -17.09 17.67
N GLY A 430 -15.90 -16.86 18.04
CA GLY A 430 -16.32 -16.53 19.40
C GLY A 430 -17.71 -17.04 19.75
N ALA A 431 -18.27 -16.51 20.83
CA ALA A 431 -19.62 -16.87 21.28
C ALA A 431 -20.74 -16.29 20.37
N THR A 432 -20.40 -15.32 19.53
CA THR A 432 -21.28 -14.72 18.52
C THR A 432 -20.51 -14.56 17.20
N ASN A 433 -21.22 -14.25 16.12
CA ASN A 433 -20.64 -13.89 14.82
C ASN A 433 -20.71 -12.37 14.51
N LEU A 434 -20.99 -11.55 15.51
CA LEU A 434 -20.91 -10.08 15.42
C LEU A 434 -19.43 -9.69 15.51
N SER A 435 -18.90 -9.12 14.43
CA SER A 435 -17.46 -9.00 14.21
C SER A 435 -17.03 -7.55 14.19
N LEU A 436 -16.19 -7.17 15.16
CA LEU A 436 -15.52 -5.87 15.16
C LEU A 436 -14.42 -5.86 14.10
N TYR A 437 -13.71 -6.99 13.92
CA TYR A 437 -12.77 -7.20 12.83
C TYR A 437 -13.37 -6.76 11.49
N GLY A 438 -14.61 -7.15 11.21
CA GLY A 438 -15.33 -6.69 10.02
C GLY A 438 -15.86 -5.26 10.14
N ALA A 439 -16.61 -4.97 11.21
CA ALA A 439 -17.38 -3.74 11.35
C ALA A 439 -16.53 -2.47 11.54
N SER A 440 -15.29 -2.58 12.03
CA SER A 440 -14.38 -1.45 12.25
C SER A 440 -14.12 -0.61 11.00
N HIS A 441 -14.28 -1.19 9.83
CA HIS A 441 -14.02 -0.54 8.54
C HIS A 441 -15.17 0.38 8.09
N VAL A 442 -16.35 0.32 8.72
CA VAL A 442 -17.58 1.03 8.30
C VAL A 442 -17.41 2.54 8.13
N GLY A 443 -16.41 3.14 8.78
CA GLY A 443 -16.09 4.56 8.63
C GLY A 443 -15.70 4.99 7.22
N ILE A 444 -15.25 4.07 6.34
CA ILE A 444 -15.04 4.36 4.93
C ILE A 444 -16.37 4.73 4.26
N PHE A 445 -17.42 3.90 4.43
CA PHE A 445 -18.77 4.24 3.97
C PHE A 445 -19.29 5.51 4.64
N GLY A 446 -19.12 5.65 5.95
CA GLY A 446 -19.59 6.82 6.68
C GLY A 446 -18.89 8.12 6.29
N GLY A 447 -17.66 8.04 5.81
CA GLY A 447 -16.89 9.17 5.31
C GLY A 447 -17.29 9.57 3.90
N ILE A 448 -17.41 8.60 2.99
CA ILE A 448 -17.59 8.84 1.55
C ILE A 448 -19.05 9.11 1.18
N ILE A 449 -19.99 8.34 1.76
CA ILE A 449 -21.37 8.27 1.26
C ILE A 449 -22.24 9.34 1.91
N ASP A 450 -22.90 10.12 1.07
CA ASP A 450 -24.07 10.92 1.43
C ASP A 450 -25.24 10.64 0.47
N THR A 451 -26.45 10.93 0.91
CA THR A 451 -27.68 10.79 0.11
C THR A 451 -28.04 12.10 -0.57
N THR A 452 -28.75 12.03 -1.69
CA THR A 452 -29.28 13.22 -2.37
C THR A 452 -30.79 13.38 -2.15
N ASN A 453 -31.37 14.41 -2.76
CA ASN A 453 -32.83 14.59 -2.82
C ASN A 453 -33.54 13.53 -3.66
N ILE A 454 -32.81 12.73 -4.44
CA ILE A 454 -33.35 11.66 -5.29
C ILE A 454 -32.91 10.31 -4.72
N GLU A 455 -33.89 9.47 -4.39
CA GLU A 455 -33.64 8.11 -3.89
C GLU A 455 -32.81 7.32 -4.90
N GLY A 456 -31.81 6.57 -4.43
CA GLY A 456 -30.92 5.77 -5.28
C GLY A 456 -29.76 6.55 -5.91
N ILE A 457 -29.73 7.88 -5.84
CA ILE A 457 -28.58 8.67 -6.28
C ILE A 457 -27.77 9.10 -5.06
N LEU A 458 -26.55 8.58 -4.97
CA LEU A 458 -25.59 8.90 -3.91
C LEU A 458 -24.69 10.06 -4.31
N LYS A 459 -24.27 10.85 -3.32
CA LYS A 459 -23.15 11.78 -3.40
C LYS A 459 -21.95 11.09 -2.77
N LEU A 460 -20.95 10.76 -3.56
CA LEU A 460 -19.75 10.06 -3.09
C LEU A 460 -18.56 11.03 -3.08
N ASP A 461 -18.01 11.32 -1.90
CA ASP A 461 -16.81 12.14 -1.76
C ASP A 461 -15.56 11.34 -2.16
N VAL A 462 -15.04 11.62 -3.35
CA VAL A 462 -13.90 10.87 -3.91
C VAL A 462 -12.56 11.28 -3.32
N LEU A 463 -12.50 12.38 -2.55
CA LEU A 463 -11.27 12.79 -1.87
C LEU A 463 -11.12 12.15 -0.49
N LYS A 464 -12.22 11.62 0.05
CA LYS A 464 -12.29 11.22 1.46
C LYS A 464 -11.31 10.11 1.86
N THR A 465 -10.99 9.23 0.92
CA THR A 465 -10.01 8.14 1.08
C THR A 465 -8.93 8.20 -0.01
N ASP A 466 -8.78 9.35 -0.66
CA ASP A 466 -7.71 9.64 -1.63
C ASP A 466 -6.44 10.06 -0.88
N TYR A 467 -5.90 9.19 -0.03
CA TYR A 467 -4.80 9.53 0.88
C TYR A 467 -3.56 10.07 0.12
N PHE A 468 -2.85 11.02 0.73
CA PHE A 468 -1.67 11.67 0.16
C PHE A 468 -1.91 12.37 -1.20
N HIS A 469 -3.14 12.74 -1.55
CA HIS A 469 -3.41 13.49 -2.77
C HIS A 469 -2.81 14.90 -2.71
N ASP A 470 -2.37 15.44 -3.86
CA ASP A 470 -2.01 16.87 -3.99
C ASP A 470 -3.22 17.78 -3.77
N ASP A 471 -3.01 19.09 -3.58
CA ASP A 471 -4.10 20.08 -3.45
C ASP A 471 -5.22 19.82 -4.48
N ALA A 472 -6.46 19.69 -4.00
CA ALA A 472 -7.63 19.35 -4.80
C ALA A 472 -8.85 20.17 -4.36
N TYR A 473 -9.76 20.43 -5.30
CA TYR A 473 -11.08 20.99 -4.99
C TYR A 473 -12.08 19.89 -4.61
N PRO A 474 -13.11 20.19 -3.78
CA PRO A 474 -14.13 19.22 -3.45
C PRO A 474 -14.71 18.57 -4.70
N THR A 475 -14.66 17.23 -4.73
CA THR A 475 -15.01 16.44 -5.90
C THR A 475 -15.96 15.32 -5.49
N PHE A 476 -17.06 15.16 -6.24
CA PHE A 476 -18.11 14.21 -5.88
C PHE A 476 -18.58 13.40 -7.09
N LEU A 477 -18.61 12.08 -6.95
CA LEU A 477 -19.20 11.17 -7.94
C LEU A 477 -20.70 11.03 -7.68
N TYR A 478 -21.48 11.11 -8.75
CA TYR A 478 -22.92 10.83 -8.79
C TYR A 478 -23.20 9.83 -9.91
N TYR A 479 -24.08 8.86 -9.66
CA TYR A 479 -24.59 7.94 -10.68
C TYR A 479 -26.11 7.94 -10.63
N ASN A 480 -26.75 8.10 -11.79
CA ASN A 480 -28.19 8.05 -11.94
C ASN A 480 -28.64 6.64 -12.37
N PRO A 481 -29.23 5.85 -11.45
CA PRO A 481 -29.69 4.49 -11.76
C PRO A 481 -31.05 4.45 -12.47
N HIS A 482 -31.73 5.60 -12.60
CA HIS A 482 -33.10 5.69 -13.10
C HIS A 482 -33.17 5.67 -14.62
N ASP A 483 -34.32 5.26 -15.15
CA ASP A 483 -34.62 5.25 -16.60
C ASP A 483 -34.90 6.66 -17.17
N GLU A 484 -34.96 7.68 -16.31
CA GLU A 484 -35.16 9.08 -16.67
C GLU A 484 -34.03 9.96 -16.12
N GLY A 485 -33.84 11.13 -16.70
CA GLY A 485 -32.87 12.10 -16.21
C GLY A 485 -33.40 12.86 -14.99
N GLU A 486 -32.51 13.18 -14.05
CA GLU A 486 -32.85 13.70 -12.73
C GLU A 486 -32.15 15.03 -12.42
N ASN A 487 -32.80 15.88 -11.62
CA ASN A 487 -32.21 17.12 -11.10
C ASN A 487 -31.72 16.92 -9.66
N ILE A 488 -30.41 16.91 -9.50
CA ILE A 488 -29.74 16.61 -8.23
C ILE A 488 -29.45 17.92 -7.50
N ALA A 489 -29.90 18.01 -6.26
CA ALA A 489 -29.57 19.10 -5.36
C ALA A 489 -28.14 18.92 -4.84
N ILE A 490 -27.37 20.00 -4.83
CA ILE A 490 -26.00 20.03 -4.32
C ILE A 490 -25.84 21.21 -3.36
N GLU A 491 -25.40 20.91 -2.13
CA GLU A 491 -24.96 21.91 -1.17
C GLU A 491 -23.53 22.32 -1.52
N VAL A 492 -23.36 23.56 -1.95
CA VAL A 492 -22.06 24.16 -2.30
C VAL A 492 -21.55 25.14 -1.24
N GLY A 493 -22.36 25.44 -0.21
CA GLY A 493 -21.98 26.34 0.88
C GLY A 493 -22.25 27.82 0.58
N ALA A 494 -21.76 28.71 1.46
CA ALA A 494 -22.09 30.14 1.41
C ALA A 494 -21.38 30.91 0.30
N ASP A 495 -20.26 30.39 -0.19
CA ASP A 495 -19.48 30.97 -1.28
C ASP A 495 -20.03 30.52 -2.65
N ASN A 496 -19.59 31.21 -3.71
CA ASN A 496 -19.98 30.88 -5.07
C ASN A 496 -18.95 29.92 -5.69
N TYR A 497 -19.42 28.92 -6.44
CA TYR A 497 -18.58 27.98 -7.20
C TYR A 497 -19.12 27.79 -8.63
N ASP A 498 -18.24 27.46 -9.56
CA ASP A 498 -18.66 26.81 -10.81
C ASP A 498 -18.57 25.29 -10.61
N LEU A 499 -19.51 24.55 -11.18
CA LEU A 499 -19.53 23.08 -11.17
C LEU A 499 -18.93 22.59 -12.48
N TYR A 500 -17.74 22.01 -12.40
CA TYR A 500 -17.07 21.36 -13.51
C TYR A 500 -17.33 19.86 -13.42
N ASP A 501 -17.76 19.22 -14.50
CA ASP A 501 -17.93 17.77 -14.58
C ASP A 501 -16.77 17.17 -15.37
N ALA A 502 -15.91 16.40 -14.70
CA ALA A 502 -14.76 15.76 -15.34
C ALA A 502 -15.21 14.75 -16.42
N VAL A 503 -16.29 13.99 -16.19
CA VAL A 503 -16.78 12.99 -17.15
C VAL A 503 -17.18 13.59 -18.50
N SER A 504 -17.75 14.80 -18.49
CA SER A 504 -18.10 15.53 -19.72
C SER A 504 -17.08 16.60 -20.12
N ASN A 505 -16.05 16.82 -19.30
CA ASN A 505 -15.07 17.89 -19.39
C ASN A 505 -15.67 19.32 -19.50
N GLU A 506 -16.89 19.54 -18.97
CA GLU A 506 -17.66 20.78 -19.13
C GLU A 506 -17.99 21.47 -17.80
N ILE A 507 -18.08 22.81 -17.83
CA ILE A 507 -18.73 23.56 -16.74
C ILE A 507 -20.24 23.45 -16.91
N VAL A 508 -20.87 22.61 -16.08
CA VAL A 508 -22.31 22.31 -16.14
C VAL A 508 -23.16 23.33 -15.40
N LYS A 509 -22.56 24.12 -14.50
CA LYS A 509 -23.23 25.20 -13.78
C LYS A 509 -22.25 26.29 -13.37
N THR A 510 -22.65 27.56 -13.49
CA THR A 510 -21.83 28.71 -13.05
C THR A 510 -22.44 29.43 -11.86
N ASN A 511 -21.61 29.96 -10.95
CA ASN A 511 -22.01 30.73 -9.76
C ASN A 511 -23.09 30.02 -8.91
N ALA A 512 -22.98 28.71 -8.74
CA ALA A 512 -23.77 27.96 -7.76
C ALA A 512 -23.46 28.48 -6.34
N SER A 513 -24.49 28.61 -5.50
CA SER A 513 -24.36 29.04 -4.09
C SER A 513 -25.48 28.44 -3.23
N GLY A 514 -25.21 28.24 -1.94
CA GLY A 514 -26.11 27.57 -1.00
C GLY A 514 -26.48 26.17 -1.47
N ILE A 515 -27.78 25.95 -1.68
CA ILE A 515 -28.30 24.75 -2.35
C ILE A 515 -28.64 25.14 -3.78
N ASP A 516 -27.95 24.54 -4.74
CA ASP A 516 -28.28 24.63 -6.16
C ASP A 516 -28.54 23.23 -6.73
N SER A 517 -28.63 23.09 -8.05
CA SER A 517 -28.85 21.82 -8.73
C SER A 517 -28.18 21.74 -10.10
N PHE A 518 -27.92 20.50 -10.51
CA PHE A 518 -27.46 20.12 -11.85
C PHE A 518 -28.28 18.91 -12.35
N PHE A 519 -28.23 18.66 -13.66
CA PHE A 519 -29.03 17.62 -14.32
C PHE A 519 -28.14 16.47 -14.78
N ILE A 520 -28.52 15.24 -14.45
CA ILE A 520 -27.86 14.00 -14.89
C ILE A 520 -28.83 13.18 -15.72
N VAL A 521 -28.41 12.70 -16.90
CA VAL A 521 -29.25 11.84 -17.75
C VAL A 521 -29.40 10.44 -17.14
N SER A 522 -30.35 9.66 -17.64
CA SER A 522 -30.57 8.27 -17.22
C SER A 522 -29.31 7.41 -17.43
N ASP A 523 -29.02 6.51 -16.51
CA ASP A 523 -27.93 5.54 -16.60
C ASP A 523 -26.54 6.15 -16.92
N ALA A 524 -26.26 7.29 -16.31
CA ALA A 524 -25.01 8.04 -16.47
C ALA A 524 -24.41 8.43 -15.13
N ALA A 525 -23.12 8.77 -15.16
CA ALA A 525 -22.41 9.35 -14.02
C ALA A 525 -21.90 10.75 -14.33
N MET A 526 -21.70 11.53 -13.29
CA MET A 526 -21.01 12.83 -13.33
C MET A 526 -20.02 12.90 -12.16
N LEU A 527 -18.83 13.44 -12.42
CA LEU A 527 -17.78 13.67 -11.44
C LEU A 527 -17.62 15.17 -11.25
N ILE A 528 -18.37 15.72 -10.29
CA ILE A 528 -18.53 17.17 -10.10
C ILE A 528 -17.42 17.72 -9.21
N VAL A 529 -16.65 18.65 -9.74
CA VAL A 529 -15.59 19.42 -9.07
C VAL A 529 -16.07 20.84 -8.80
N LEU A 530 -15.99 21.29 -7.55
CA LEU A 530 -16.41 22.63 -7.12
C LEU A 530 -15.25 23.61 -7.27
N ILE A 531 -15.18 24.29 -8.41
CA ILE A 531 -14.07 25.19 -8.74
C ILE A 531 -14.40 26.66 -8.46
N PRO A 532 -13.42 27.54 -8.21
CA PRO A 532 -13.66 28.96 -8.03
C PRO A 532 -14.36 29.57 -9.25
N PRO A 533 -15.30 30.52 -9.05
CA PRO A 533 -16.16 31.01 -10.13
C PRO A 533 -15.38 31.85 -11.13
N GLY A 534 -15.61 31.62 -12.42
CA GLY A 534 -14.93 32.32 -13.51
C GLY A 534 -13.45 31.97 -13.65
N SER A 535 -13.03 30.81 -13.15
CA SER A 535 -11.65 30.32 -13.28
C SER A 535 -11.26 30.12 -14.75
N GLY A 536 -10.01 30.47 -15.08
CA GLY A 536 -9.40 30.09 -16.34
C GLY A 536 -8.83 28.68 -16.23
N ILE A 537 -9.30 27.76 -17.08
CA ILE A 537 -8.80 26.39 -17.16
C ILE A 537 -7.61 26.37 -18.12
N ASN A 538 -6.47 25.86 -17.64
CA ASN A 538 -5.29 25.59 -18.44
C ASN A 538 -5.18 24.08 -18.66
N TYR A 539 -4.60 23.69 -19.80
CA TYR A 539 -4.41 22.28 -20.14
C TYR A 539 -2.92 21.95 -20.17
N ASN A 540 -2.56 20.80 -19.62
CA ASN A 540 -1.23 20.23 -19.71
C ASN A 540 -1.36 18.75 -20.06
N LEU A 541 -1.11 18.42 -21.32
CA LEU A 541 -1.41 17.11 -21.89
C LEU A 541 -2.89 16.76 -21.60
N ASP A 542 -3.14 15.63 -20.95
CA ASP A 542 -4.46 15.17 -20.55
C ASP A 542 -5.09 16.01 -19.43
N LYS A 543 -4.30 16.77 -18.65
CA LYS A 543 -4.79 17.40 -17.41
C LYS A 543 -5.46 18.75 -17.66
N ALA A 544 -6.63 18.97 -17.07
CA ALA A 544 -7.20 20.31 -16.88
C ALA A 544 -6.83 20.85 -15.49
N MET A 545 -6.43 22.12 -15.42
CA MET A 545 -5.91 22.72 -14.19
C MET A 545 -6.40 24.15 -13.97
N ILE A 546 -6.48 24.53 -12.70
CA ILE A 546 -6.68 25.91 -12.24
C ILE A 546 -5.48 26.31 -11.40
N GLY A 547 -4.65 27.23 -11.92
CA GLY A 547 -3.34 27.49 -11.34
C GLY A 547 -2.50 26.21 -11.39
N ASN A 548 -2.13 25.68 -10.22
CA ASN A 548 -1.39 24.42 -10.07
C ASN A 548 -2.27 23.25 -9.60
N VAL A 549 -3.58 23.46 -9.41
CA VAL A 549 -4.51 22.43 -8.93
C VAL A 549 -5.10 21.71 -10.14
N VAL A 550 -4.92 20.39 -10.20
CA VAL A 550 -5.56 19.54 -11.22
C VAL A 550 -7.03 19.37 -10.87
N ILE A 551 -7.90 19.68 -11.83
CA ILE A 551 -9.35 19.51 -11.71
C ILE A 551 -9.86 18.32 -12.51
N ASP A 552 -9.08 17.85 -13.48
CA ASP A 552 -9.36 16.70 -14.33
C ASP A 552 -8.05 16.11 -14.80
N TYR A 553 -7.89 14.79 -14.68
CA TYR A 553 -6.72 14.09 -15.20
C TYR A 553 -6.93 13.61 -16.65
N LEU A 554 -8.16 13.64 -17.18
CA LEU A 554 -8.55 13.19 -18.52
C LEU A 554 -9.49 14.22 -19.20
N SER A 555 -8.98 15.41 -19.46
CA SER A 555 -9.71 16.59 -19.98
C SER A 555 -10.33 16.48 -21.38
N GLY A 556 -10.18 15.33 -22.04
CA GLY A 556 -10.66 15.09 -23.40
C GLY A 556 -9.94 15.91 -24.49
N GLN A 557 -8.92 16.69 -24.15
CA GLN A 557 -8.11 17.40 -25.14
C GLN A 557 -7.31 16.43 -26.00
N SER A 558 -7.19 16.74 -27.30
CA SER A 558 -6.32 15.97 -28.18
C SER A 558 -4.87 16.28 -27.84
N VAL A 559 -4.14 15.28 -27.35
CA VAL A 559 -2.69 15.32 -27.20
C VAL A 559 -2.07 14.77 -28.48
N GLU A 560 -1.23 15.57 -29.15
CA GLU A 560 -0.61 15.17 -30.41
C GLU A 560 0.63 14.27 -30.20
N ASN A 561 1.33 14.45 -29.08
CA ASN A 561 2.53 13.72 -28.70
C ASN A 561 2.72 13.78 -27.17
N TYR A 562 2.99 12.65 -26.53
CA TYR A 562 3.49 12.61 -25.15
C TYR A 562 5.01 12.60 -25.14
N PRO A 563 5.67 13.40 -24.28
CA PRO A 563 7.12 13.34 -24.18
C PRO A 563 7.58 11.99 -23.62
N PRO A 564 8.80 11.53 -23.97
CA PRO A 564 9.36 10.32 -23.41
C PRO A 564 9.61 10.49 -21.91
N ARG A 565 9.70 9.37 -21.21
CA ARG A 565 9.86 9.32 -19.75
C ARG A 565 11.03 8.42 -19.37
N ILE A 566 12.05 8.97 -18.72
CA ILE A 566 13.15 8.21 -18.13
C ILE A 566 12.71 7.66 -16.78
N LYS A 567 12.46 6.36 -16.73
CA LYS A 567 12.12 5.61 -15.51
C LYS A 567 13.30 5.48 -14.57
N SER A 568 14.50 5.35 -15.12
CA SER A 568 15.73 5.21 -14.33
C SER A 568 16.96 5.53 -15.16
N LEU A 569 17.91 6.24 -14.56
CA LEU A 569 19.30 6.33 -15.01
C LEU A 569 20.21 5.81 -13.90
N ALA A 570 20.91 4.70 -14.14
CA ALA A 570 21.72 4.03 -13.13
C ALA A 570 23.08 3.57 -13.66
N ALA A 571 24.02 3.32 -12.74
CA ALA A 571 25.36 2.81 -13.02
C ALA A 571 25.61 1.51 -12.27
N ASP A 572 26.33 0.55 -12.87
CA ASP A 572 26.75 -0.71 -12.20
C ASP A 572 27.43 -0.45 -10.84
N THR A 573 28.24 0.61 -10.80
CA THR A 573 28.81 1.20 -9.59
C THR A 573 28.87 2.71 -9.75
N THR A 574 28.60 3.43 -8.65
CA THR A 574 28.75 4.89 -8.55
C THR A 574 30.08 5.30 -7.93
N THR A 575 30.97 4.34 -7.63
CA THR A 575 32.30 4.59 -7.09
C THR A 575 33.34 3.75 -7.85
N VAL A 576 34.36 4.40 -8.42
CA VAL A 576 35.38 3.76 -9.25
C VAL A 576 36.78 4.36 -9.04
N CYS A 577 37.83 3.62 -9.38
CA CYS A 577 39.21 4.14 -9.36
C CYS A 577 39.59 4.80 -10.70
N PHE A 578 40.77 5.43 -10.74
CA PHE A 578 41.30 6.06 -11.95
C PHE A 578 41.40 5.08 -13.13
N GLY A 579 40.81 5.47 -14.26
CA GLY A 579 40.86 4.68 -15.48
C GLY A 579 39.97 3.44 -15.49
N ASP A 580 39.27 3.12 -14.40
CA ASP A 580 38.24 2.10 -14.36
C ASP A 580 37.02 2.52 -15.17
N SER A 581 36.08 1.60 -15.36
CA SER A 581 34.86 1.86 -16.12
C SER A 581 33.65 1.25 -15.43
N THR A 582 32.52 1.93 -15.56
CA THR A 582 31.21 1.47 -15.09
C THR A 582 30.23 1.49 -16.25
N LYS A 583 29.29 0.54 -16.29
CA LYS A 583 28.21 0.56 -17.28
C LYS A 583 27.09 1.45 -16.78
N LEU A 584 26.46 2.14 -17.70
CA LEU A 584 25.33 3.03 -17.47
C LEU A 584 24.12 2.48 -18.22
N PHE A 585 22.97 2.54 -17.56
CA PHE A 585 21.68 2.06 -18.04
C PHE A 585 20.67 3.20 -17.94
N CYS A 586 20.12 3.62 -19.08
CA CYS A 586 18.96 4.50 -19.16
C CYS A 586 17.76 3.67 -19.58
N THR A 587 16.78 3.56 -18.69
CA THR A 587 15.49 2.93 -18.99
C THR A 587 14.47 4.03 -19.19
N ALA A 588 13.90 4.10 -20.38
CA ALA A 588 12.91 5.08 -20.76
C ALA A 588 11.76 4.42 -21.52
N GLU A 589 10.59 5.02 -21.44
CA GLU A 589 9.38 4.60 -22.15
C GLU A 589 8.72 5.82 -22.78
N ASP A 590 7.86 5.58 -23.76
CA ASP A 590 7.06 6.60 -24.42
C ASP A 590 5.61 6.12 -24.47
N LYS A 591 4.67 7.00 -24.11
CA LYS A 591 3.25 6.63 -24.00
C LYS A 591 2.61 6.36 -25.38
N ASP A 592 3.14 6.97 -26.44
CA ASP A 592 2.69 6.77 -27.83
C ASP A 592 3.46 5.65 -28.54
N ASP A 593 4.34 4.93 -27.83
CA ASP A 593 5.25 3.91 -28.36
C ASP A 593 6.22 4.43 -29.45
N ASP A 594 6.60 5.72 -29.38
CA ASP A 594 7.57 6.31 -30.30
C ASP A 594 8.99 5.72 -30.16
N GLU A 595 9.77 5.75 -31.25
CA GLU A 595 11.15 5.24 -31.24
C GLU A 595 12.10 6.22 -30.55
N LEU A 596 12.70 5.79 -29.44
CA LEU A 596 13.56 6.65 -28.62
C LEU A 596 15.02 6.69 -29.08
N SER A 597 15.57 7.90 -29.13
CA SER A 597 16.99 8.16 -29.33
C SER A 597 17.66 8.68 -28.05
N TYR A 598 18.96 8.40 -27.88
CA TYR A 598 19.69 8.68 -26.63
C TYR A 598 20.95 9.51 -26.90
N GLU A 599 21.07 10.66 -26.23
CA GLU A 599 22.26 11.49 -26.19
C GLU A 599 22.89 11.43 -24.79
N TRP A 600 24.19 11.12 -24.73
CA TRP A 600 24.94 11.04 -23.47
C TRP A 600 25.96 12.16 -23.35
N ARG A 601 25.99 12.81 -22.19
CA ARG A 601 26.96 13.86 -21.84
C ARG A 601 27.63 13.53 -20.51
N SER A 602 28.85 13.98 -20.30
CA SER A 602 29.52 13.88 -19.01
C SER A 602 30.38 15.10 -18.72
N SER A 603 30.51 15.47 -17.44
CA SER A 603 31.40 16.54 -16.98
C SER A 603 32.89 16.19 -17.11
N GLY A 604 33.22 14.91 -17.30
CA GLY A 604 34.58 14.41 -17.52
C GLY A 604 34.60 12.92 -17.87
N GLY A 605 35.79 12.34 -18.04
CA GLY A 605 35.91 10.95 -18.50
C GLY A 605 35.53 10.75 -19.97
N ILE A 606 35.34 9.49 -20.38
CA ILE A 606 35.04 9.11 -21.77
C ILE A 606 33.86 8.15 -21.80
N ILE A 607 32.82 8.49 -22.56
CA ILE A 607 31.67 7.61 -22.85
C ILE A 607 31.94 6.83 -24.13
N THR A 608 31.66 5.52 -24.11
CA THR A 608 31.73 4.63 -25.27
C THR A 608 30.45 3.80 -25.37
N GLY A 609 29.90 3.67 -26.58
CA GLY A 609 28.60 3.03 -26.81
C GLY A 609 27.56 4.00 -27.38
N ILE A 610 26.38 3.47 -27.69
CA ILE A 610 25.21 4.22 -28.17
C ILE A 610 23.93 3.57 -27.61
N GLY A 611 22.81 4.30 -27.65
CA GLY A 611 21.51 3.80 -27.19
C GLY A 611 21.36 3.85 -25.67
N ALA A 612 20.45 3.04 -25.15
CA ALA A 612 20.07 2.99 -23.74
C ALA A 612 21.21 2.56 -22.78
N ASN A 613 22.26 1.91 -23.29
CA ASN A 613 23.35 1.38 -22.48
C ASN A 613 24.71 1.82 -23.01
N VAL A 614 25.53 2.40 -22.14
CA VAL A 614 26.89 2.87 -22.49
C VAL A 614 27.89 2.50 -21.40
N ILE A 615 29.18 2.63 -21.71
CA ILE A 615 30.27 2.46 -20.75
C ILE A 615 30.92 3.82 -20.54
N TRP A 616 31.02 4.25 -19.28
CA TRP A 616 31.78 5.44 -18.90
C TRP A 616 33.10 5.02 -18.26
N LYS A 617 34.19 5.60 -18.77
CA LYS A 617 35.55 5.41 -18.26
C LYS A 617 35.99 6.62 -17.45
N ALA A 618 36.39 6.39 -16.21
CA ALA A 618 36.85 7.41 -15.28
C ALA A 618 38.14 8.10 -15.78
N PRO A 619 38.25 9.43 -15.62
CA PRO A 619 39.51 10.14 -15.83
C PRO A 619 40.49 9.88 -14.68
N ASN A 620 41.76 10.24 -14.88
CA ASN A 620 42.80 10.13 -13.84
C ASN A 620 42.81 11.38 -12.95
N SER A 621 41.65 11.75 -12.42
CA SER A 621 41.49 12.89 -11.52
C SER A 621 40.36 12.61 -10.55
N GLU A 622 40.66 12.76 -9.27
CA GLU A 622 39.71 12.58 -8.19
C GLU A 622 38.56 13.59 -8.29
N GLY A 623 37.35 13.16 -7.92
CA GLY A 623 36.16 14.00 -7.83
C GLY A 623 34.88 13.34 -8.30
N ASN A 624 33.79 14.10 -8.23
CA ASN A 624 32.46 13.67 -8.66
C ASN A 624 32.20 14.09 -10.10
N TYR A 625 31.84 13.12 -10.94
CA TYR A 625 31.51 13.31 -12.34
C TYR A 625 30.02 13.08 -12.55
N THR A 626 29.36 14.06 -13.16
CA THR A 626 27.95 13.97 -13.53
C THR A 626 27.86 13.44 -14.95
N ILE A 627 27.04 12.41 -15.14
CA ILE A 627 26.70 11.84 -16.43
C ILE A 627 25.22 12.12 -16.66
N THR A 628 24.90 12.77 -17.77
CA THR A 628 23.54 13.12 -18.18
C THR A 628 23.15 12.24 -19.37
N CYS A 629 21.96 11.64 -19.30
CA CYS A 629 21.29 11.02 -20.44
C CYS A 629 20.11 11.89 -20.86
N ILE A 630 19.97 12.14 -22.16
CA ILE A 630 18.83 12.84 -22.75
C ILE A 630 18.16 11.87 -23.72
N THR A 631 16.89 11.62 -23.52
CA THR A 631 16.05 10.79 -24.39
C THR A 631 15.15 11.69 -25.23
N ASP A 632 15.01 11.37 -26.51
CA ASP A 632 14.27 12.18 -27.51
C ASP A 632 13.44 11.26 -28.41
N ASP A 633 12.14 11.54 -28.50
CA ASP A 633 11.13 10.81 -29.27
C ASP A 633 11.13 11.16 -30.77
N GLY A 634 11.87 12.20 -31.18
CA GLY A 634 11.88 12.71 -32.55
C GLY A 634 10.66 13.56 -32.94
N ASN A 635 9.74 13.81 -32.01
CA ASN A 635 8.49 14.56 -32.12
C ASN A 635 8.45 15.78 -31.17
N ASP A 636 9.63 16.38 -30.94
CA ASP A 636 9.86 17.52 -30.04
C ASP A 636 9.70 17.23 -28.53
N GLY A 637 9.45 15.97 -28.13
CA GLY A 637 9.46 15.55 -26.73
C GLY A 637 10.84 15.07 -26.29
N LYS A 638 11.29 15.54 -25.12
CA LYS A 638 12.57 15.15 -24.53
C LYS A 638 12.46 15.02 -23.03
N ASP A 639 13.23 14.09 -22.49
CA ASP A 639 13.46 13.95 -21.06
C ASP A 639 14.96 13.79 -20.77
N SER A 640 15.38 14.15 -19.57
CA SER A 640 16.79 14.07 -19.18
C SER A 640 16.95 13.70 -17.71
N ALA A 641 17.89 12.79 -17.44
CA ALA A 641 18.26 12.36 -16.10
C ALA A 641 19.77 12.44 -15.91
N GLU A 642 20.21 12.51 -14.65
CA GLU A 642 21.62 12.57 -14.28
C GLU A 642 21.98 11.53 -13.22
N VAL A 643 23.20 10.99 -13.31
CA VAL A 643 23.81 10.15 -12.29
C VAL A 643 25.21 10.68 -11.96
N SER A 644 25.56 10.67 -10.67
CA SER A 644 26.89 11.09 -10.21
C SER A 644 27.76 9.87 -9.91
N ILE A 645 28.98 9.88 -10.42
CA ILE A 645 30.00 8.85 -10.17
C ILE A 645 31.19 9.49 -9.46
N GLU A 646 31.54 8.97 -8.29
CA GLU A 646 32.69 9.37 -7.50
C GLU A 646 33.93 8.59 -7.95
N VAL A 647 35.02 9.32 -8.19
CA VAL A 647 36.28 8.76 -8.68
C VAL A 647 37.37 8.99 -7.64
N PHE A 648 38.04 7.92 -7.24
CA PHE A 648 39.18 7.93 -6.32
C PHE A 648 40.47 7.50 -7.04
N GLU A 649 41.63 7.88 -6.50
CA GLU A 649 42.91 7.33 -6.97
C GLU A 649 43.00 5.83 -6.67
N SER A 650 42.57 5.44 -5.46
CA SER A 650 42.48 4.08 -4.96
C SER A 650 41.38 4.00 -3.91
N ILE A 651 40.67 2.86 -3.83
CA ILE A 651 39.70 2.55 -2.78
C ILE A 651 40.35 1.56 -1.83
N ASN A 652 40.42 1.89 -0.55
CA ASN A 652 41.00 1.03 0.50
C ASN A 652 39.97 0.00 0.98
N HIS A 653 40.38 -1.25 1.15
CA HIS A 653 39.59 -2.36 1.65
C HIS A 653 40.10 -2.77 3.02
N VAL A 654 39.18 -3.16 3.91
CA VAL A 654 39.55 -3.61 5.25
C VAL A 654 40.39 -4.90 5.20
N PRO A 655 41.39 -5.06 6.09
CA PRO A 655 42.17 -6.28 6.17
C PRO A 655 41.34 -7.42 6.77
N VAL A 656 41.76 -8.67 6.58
CA VAL A 656 41.00 -9.86 7.03
C VAL A 656 41.88 -10.82 7.83
N ILE A 657 41.47 -11.17 9.04
CA ILE A 657 42.02 -12.27 9.84
C ILE A 657 41.40 -13.58 9.34
N THR A 658 42.21 -14.37 8.65
CA THR A 658 41.78 -15.69 8.13
C THR A 658 41.82 -16.78 9.20
N LYS A 659 42.69 -16.63 10.21
CA LYS A 659 42.85 -17.62 11.29
C LYS A 659 43.65 -17.07 12.47
N ILE A 660 43.19 -17.36 13.68
CA ILE A 660 43.96 -17.24 14.92
C ILE A 660 44.10 -18.60 15.63
N ALA A 661 45.31 -18.97 16.05
CA ALA A 661 45.53 -20.28 16.67
C ALA A 661 46.59 -20.25 17.77
N ALA A 662 46.30 -20.92 18.89
CA ALA A 662 47.21 -21.08 20.02
C ALA A 662 47.81 -22.51 20.05
N THR A 663 49.13 -22.61 20.19
CA THR A 663 49.86 -23.87 20.28
C THR A 663 50.83 -23.86 21.47
N PRO A 664 50.58 -24.64 22.52
CA PRO A 664 49.40 -25.47 22.76
C PRO A 664 48.17 -24.66 23.23
N GLY A 665 46.96 -25.01 22.76
CA GLY A 665 45.70 -24.37 23.19
C GLY A 665 45.22 -24.77 24.60
N VAL A 666 45.93 -25.68 25.27
CA VAL A 666 45.68 -26.10 26.66
C VAL A 666 47.01 -26.12 27.41
N ILE A 667 47.12 -25.33 28.48
CA ILE A 667 48.35 -25.14 29.26
C ILE A 667 48.10 -25.26 30.77
N ASN A 668 49.20 -25.39 31.51
CA ASN A 668 49.18 -25.33 32.97
C ASN A 668 49.10 -23.90 33.50
N LEU A 669 48.77 -23.76 34.78
CA LEU A 669 49.02 -22.54 35.55
C LEU A 669 50.47 -22.06 35.34
N GLY A 670 50.65 -20.77 35.03
CA GLY A 670 51.95 -20.18 34.71
C GLY A 670 52.61 -20.69 33.42
N GLY A 671 51.92 -21.55 32.65
CA GLY A 671 52.41 -22.08 31.37
C GLY A 671 52.41 -21.03 30.27
N THR A 672 53.16 -21.29 29.20
CA THR A 672 53.25 -20.42 28.03
C THR A 672 52.61 -21.08 26.81
N THR A 673 51.92 -20.28 26.01
CA THR A 673 51.45 -20.68 24.67
C THR A 673 51.84 -19.63 23.63
N GLU A 674 52.21 -20.10 22.44
CA GLU A 674 52.44 -19.26 21.28
C GLU A 674 51.14 -19.17 20.48
N ILE A 675 50.80 -17.96 20.06
CA ILE A 675 49.58 -17.62 19.34
C ILE A 675 49.99 -16.97 18.03
N ILE A 676 49.43 -17.45 16.92
CA ILE A 676 49.71 -16.93 15.59
C ILE A 676 48.40 -16.43 14.98
N CYS A 677 48.39 -15.18 14.53
CA CYS A 677 47.35 -14.59 13.70
C CYS A 677 47.79 -14.65 12.23
N THR A 678 46.95 -15.20 11.36
CA THR A 678 47.14 -15.22 9.91
C THR A 678 46.14 -14.27 9.29
N ALA A 679 46.63 -13.16 8.75
CA ALA A 679 45.82 -12.14 8.12
C ALA A 679 46.35 -11.76 6.75
N ASN A 680 45.49 -11.20 5.91
CA ASN A 680 45.86 -10.61 4.64
C ASN A 680 45.07 -9.32 4.40
N ASP A 681 45.74 -8.38 3.74
CA ASP A 681 45.10 -7.18 3.24
C ASP A 681 44.75 -7.36 1.75
N PRO A 682 43.51 -7.06 1.29
CA PRO A 682 43.15 -7.17 -0.12
C PRO A 682 43.94 -6.25 -1.05
N ASP A 683 44.35 -5.07 -0.59
CA ASP A 683 45.13 -4.09 -1.35
C ASP A 683 46.64 -4.34 -1.26
N GLY A 684 47.05 -5.26 -0.38
CA GLY A 684 48.43 -5.65 -0.15
C GLY A 684 49.16 -4.71 0.81
N ASP A 685 48.41 -3.93 1.59
CA ASP A 685 48.96 -3.03 2.59
C ASP A 685 49.63 -3.78 3.75
N THR A 686 50.54 -3.08 4.42
CA THR A 686 51.30 -3.66 5.54
C THR A 686 50.46 -3.61 6.80
N LEU A 687 50.15 -4.78 7.34
CA LEU A 687 49.36 -4.90 8.57
C LEU A 687 50.17 -4.60 9.82
N SER A 688 49.54 -3.90 10.76
CA SER A 688 49.98 -3.77 12.14
C SER A 688 49.11 -4.63 13.06
N TYR A 689 49.70 -5.21 14.11
CA TYR A 689 49.02 -6.16 15.01
C TYR A 689 49.04 -5.64 16.44
N ASN A 690 47.86 -5.52 17.04
CA ASN A 690 47.65 -5.16 18.43
C ASN A 690 47.06 -6.36 19.19
N TRP A 691 47.78 -6.82 20.20
CA TRP A 691 47.41 -8.00 20.97
C TRP A 691 47.01 -7.60 22.39
N THR A 692 45.86 -8.07 22.86
CA THR A 692 45.37 -7.77 24.21
C THR A 692 44.90 -9.03 24.93
N ALA A 693 45.08 -9.02 26.26
CA ALA A 693 44.63 -10.07 27.17
C ALA A 693 44.23 -9.44 28.50
N SER A 694 43.04 -9.76 29.01
CA SER A 694 42.58 -9.23 30.31
C SER A 694 43.30 -9.85 31.51
N TYR A 695 43.95 -11.00 31.32
CA TYR A 695 44.65 -11.76 32.35
C TYR A 695 45.93 -12.38 31.79
N GLY A 696 46.85 -12.76 32.68
CA GLY A 696 48.16 -13.31 32.30
C GLY A 696 49.16 -12.23 31.88
N THR A 697 50.30 -12.67 31.36
CA THR A 697 51.34 -11.76 30.81
C THR A 697 51.48 -12.02 29.31
N LEU A 698 51.27 -10.96 28.52
CA LEU A 698 51.32 -11.02 27.06
C LEU A 698 52.56 -10.29 26.55
N SER A 699 53.26 -10.92 25.61
CA SER A 699 54.30 -10.28 24.81
C SER A 699 54.09 -10.63 23.35
N SER A 700 54.02 -9.64 22.48
CA SER A 700 53.79 -9.85 21.05
C SER A 700 54.93 -9.30 20.21
N ASN A 701 55.06 -9.86 19.02
CA ASN A 701 55.87 -9.36 17.93
C ASN A 701 55.10 -9.63 16.63
N ASP A 702 54.43 -8.58 16.13
CA ASP A 702 53.68 -8.63 14.88
C ASP A 702 52.57 -9.73 14.93
N SER A 703 52.50 -10.59 13.92
CA SER A 703 51.53 -11.69 13.83
C SER A 703 51.65 -12.79 14.90
N ILE A 704 52.67 -12.75 15.76
CA ILE A 704 52.92 -13.77 16.79
C ILE A 704 52.86 -13.16 18.19
N ALA A 705 52.06 -13.75 19.07
CA ALA A 705 52.01 -13.42 20.49
C ALA A 705 52.38 -14.62 21.37
N ASN A 706 53.13 -14.36 22.44
CA ASN A 706 53.42 -15.32 23.49
C ASN A 706 52.66 -14.90 24.74
N TRP A 707 51.80 -15.78 25.25
CA TRP A 707 50.99 -15.53 26.43
C TRP A 707 51.36 -16.50 27.55
N ILE A 708 51.55 -15.95 28.75
CA ILE A 708 51.78 -16.69 29.99
C ILE A 708 50.50 -16.67 30.82
N ALA A 709 49.95 -17.85 31.10
CA ALA A 709 48.72 -18.02 31.86
C ALA A 709 48.85 -17.47 33.29
N PRO A 710 47.77 -16.90 33.87
CA PRO A 710 47.71 -16.61 35.29
C PRO A 710 47.72 -17.91 36.12
N GLU A 711 47.96 -17.76 37.42
CA GLU A 711 47.91 -18.87 38.40
C GLU A 711 46.47 -19.24 38.80
N ILE A 712 45.50 -19.08 37.89
CA ILE A 712 44.08 -19.36 38.11
C ILE A 712 43.55 -20.19 36.94
N GLU A 713 42.90 -21.32 37.23
CA GLU A 713 42.24 -22.15 36.21
C GLU A 713 41.12 -21.37 35.51
N GLY A 714 40.96 -21.57 34.21
CA GLY A 714 39.94 -20.87 33.46
C GLY A 714 40.09 -21.00 31.95
N TYR A 715 39.13 -20.41 31.25
CA TYR A 715 39.18 -20.23 29.80
C TYR A 715 39.41 -18.75 29.52
N TYR A 716 40.51 -18.44 28.84
CA TYR A 716 40.98 -17.08 28.62
C TYR A 716 41.02 -16.78 27.14
N TYR A 717 40.48 -15.62 26.74
CA TYR A 717 40.56 -15.13 25.38
C TYR A 717 41.73 -14.18 25.21
N ILE A 718 42.46 -14.35 24.12
CA ILE A 718 43.48 -13.44 23.66
C ILE A 718 42.99 -12.87 22.34
N ILE A 719 42.95 -11.55 22.28
CA ILE A 719 42.37 -10.80 21.17
C ILE A 719 43.51 -10.24 20.32
N CYS A 720 43.39 -10.40 19.00
CA CYS A 720 44.24 -9.75 18.03
C CYS A 720 43.40 -8.81 17.18
N GLU A 721 43.78 -7.55 17.17
CA GLU A 721 43.27 -6.52 16.28
C GLU A 721 44.36 -6.22 15.24
N ILE A 722 43.99 -6.16 13.97
CA ILE A 722 44.87 -5.80 12.87
C ILE A 722 44.41 -4.48 12.24
N SER A 723 45.34 -3.68 11.76
CA SER A 723 45.05 -2.45 11.01
C SER A 723 45.97 -2.32 9.80
N ASP A 724 45.41 -1.89 8.68
CA ASP A 724 46.11 -1.58 7.43
C ASP A 724 46.86 -0.22 7.46
N GLY A 725 46.60 0.62 8.47
CA GLY A 725 47.15 1.98 8.58
C GLY A 725 46.48 3.02 7.67
N HIS A 726 45.46 2.63 6.91
CA HIS A 726 44.65 3.42 5.99
C HIS A 726 43.17 3.52 6.43
N GLY A 727 42.84 2.98 7.60
CA GLY A 727 41.55 3.12 8.26
C GLY A 727 40.71 1.84 8.26
N GLY A 728 41.22 0.75 7.67
CA GLY A 728 40.65 -0.58 7.79
C GLY A 728 41.23 -1.34 8.98
N GLU A 729 40.34 -2.00 9.72
CA GLU A 729 40.69 -2.80 10.90
C GLU A 729 39.86 -4.09 10.92
N ASP A 730 40.43 -5.16 11.49
CA ASP A 730 39.73 -6.41 11.76
C ASP A 730 40.17 -7.00 13.10
N ILE A 731 39.30 -7.75 13.77
CA ILE A 731 39.52 -8.22 15.14
C ILE A 731 39.01 -9.66 15.31
N ASP A 732 39.86 -10.52 15.87
CA ASP A 732 39.52 -11.91 16.18
C ASP A 732 40.16 -12.32 17.51
N SER A 733 39.72 -13.44 18.07
CA SER A 733 40.21 -13.95 19.35
C SER A 733 40.37 -15.47 19.37
N VAL A 734 41.32 -15.93 20.19
CA VAL A 734 41.49 -17.37 20.47
C VAL A 734 41.31 -17.64 21.96
N GLY A 735 40.54 -18.69 22.28
CA GLY A 735 40.37 -19.16 23.64
C GLY A 735 41.39 -20.23 24.02
N ILE A 736 42.05 -20.05 25.16
CA ILE A 736 43.06 -20.96 25.73
C ILE A 736 42.57 -21.50 27.07
N VAL A 737 42.68 -22.82 27.24
CA VAL A 737 42.32 -23.50 28.49
C VAL A 737 43.54 -23.54 29.42
N VAL A 738 43.38 -23.01 30.64
CA VAL A 738 44.38 -23.11 31.71
C VAL A 738 43.84 -24.04 32.80
N ARG A 739 44.61 -25.07 33.14
CA ARG A 739 44.25 -26.08 34.15
C ARG A 739 45.40 -26.39 35.09
N ASP A 740 45.11 -26.84 36.30
CA ASP A 740 46.11 -27.32 37.24
C ASP A 740 46.35 -28.83 37.07
N THR A 741 47.42 -29.21 36.37
CA THR A 741 47.79 -30.63 36.25
C THR A 741 48.47 -31.21 37.49
N SER A 742 48.68 -30.43 38.56
CA SER A 742 49.19 -30.96 39.82
C SER A 742 48.16 -31.86 40.54
N ASN A 743 46.87 -31.73 40.21
CA ASN A 743 45.80 -32.62 40.62
C ASN A 743 45.41 -33.61 39.51
N ASN A 744 46.13 -34.72 39.37
CA ASN A 744 45.80 -35.83 38.45
C ASN A 744 44.52 -36.59 38.87
N SER A 745 43.36 -35.95 38.75
CA SER A 745 42.05 -36.60 38.80
C SER A 745 41.48 -36.64 37.39
N VAL A 746 41.33 -37.85 36.85
CA VAL A 746 40.79 -38.10 35.51
C VAL A 746 39.31 -37.69 35.47
N GLY A 747 39.01 -36.53 34.87
CA GLY A 747 37.67 -36.10 34.48
C GLY A 747 37.56 -36.02 32.97
N TYR A 748 36.63 -36.77 32.37
CA TYR A 748 36.38 -36.74 30.93
C TYR A 748 35.63 -35.46 30.51
N PRO A 749 35.86 -34.91 29.31
CA PRO A 749 35.11 -33.77 28.79
C PRO A 749 33.63 -34.13 28.62
N ILE A 750 32.71 -33.29 29.13
CA ILE A 750 31.26 -33.53 29.11
C ILE A 750 30.54 -32.73 28.00
N ALA A 751 31.23 -31.87 27.25
CA ALA A 751 30.70 -31.30 26.01
C ALA A 751 31.81 -30.70 25.15
N TYR A 752 31.66 -30.86 23.83
CA TYR A 752 32.38 -30.15 22.79
C TYR A 752 31.30 -29.50 21.92
N TYR A 753 31.27 -28.16 21.86
CA TYR A 753 30.46 -27.42 20.91
C TYR A 753 31.41 -26.84 19.86
N LEU A 754 31.19 -27.20 18.60
CA LEU A 754 31.76 -26.49 17.45
C LEU A 754 30.83 -25.31 17.18
N PHE A 755 31.36 -24.09 17.25
CA PHE A 755 30.81 -22.96 16.50
C PHE A 755 31.45 -23.01 15.12
#